data_AF-A0A8B7YUA0-F1
#
_entry.id   AF-A0A8B7YUA0-F1
#
_cell.length_a   1.000
_cell.length_b   1.000
_cell.length_c   1.000
_cell.angle_alpha   90.00
_cell.angle_beta   90.00
_cell.angle_gamma   90.00
#
_symmetry.space_group_name_H-M   'P 1'
#
loop_
_entity.id
_entity.type
_entity.pdbx_description
1 polymer ?
#
loop_
_entity_poly.entity_id
_entity_poly.type
_entity_poly.pdbx_seq_one_letter_code
_entity_poly.pdbx_strand_id
1 'polypeptide(L)'
;MAGVSHDPTSFKEEYEQCMASEVDFNIQQGIIEDFAAFYEQLMWNSIDFVQPGKESSEEQATIEEESSEEQTTIEEESSEEQTTIEEESSEEQKTREKNSSKEQKTMEKESSEEQAIMEKDLTEKHTPVPAEADKIKVKKLRQRQASGGAEEPIVLSIWDFAGQDLYYTTHQTFLSSRAIYVIVFNLCHDLDKPVPHPDCSTNPQAQSAWTMTPLQYLDFWMQSVYTYTKENASPHHVRLDQKSPPIFLVGTHRNSVGGEDISDQERKLLINDKFTRIRQELCNKPYWRFMVNSFYAIENSLPYSRKISHLRDHIESVARKEPYMGEEIPLRWLLFDRNKMTKVAKNIKRGTETPVLTLKQIKDAFGIEDETELLTMLKFYHDLGHIIYFGGDGDQKSQALKDVVILDPQWLIDVFKKVITVTPPQRQMTDHVKSWNRLKEDGILEDILIDYMWQDLLPKKQALLDIMDKFDLLCERIEEGKKTHQAISYYVPSMLQRRTSVSQLEDSEHASVFFVDFQGFLPDGLFHRLVVRALRWSQNRGGTNPVLHYDRGSFYVDDQHEFTLQMDRQNNLSFIKVNVTRAPVIHTKRSKQPKINVKKAPSPDVTKEVHDFVEENLQNLKDMWIKRINYSLSVECPCRRSSLHLLSLDKCLEKAEVPCRIEKLPQRLIKTDQFQAMFNQESSEEEPITLEERLEPLSNIHLEEIVADLGPEWKRLATNLGFKEQAIYRFEADTKCVHDAIFCMLVSWTKKFKKSVKEKQEDLAKALRKIDKLELADKVLKYPSSP
;
A
#
# COMPACT_ATOMS: atom_id res chain seq x y z
N MET A 1 79.13 9.33 12.53
CA MET A 1 80.07 9.47 11.40
C MET A 1 80.08 8.14 10.67
N ALA A 2 79.43 8.11 9.52
CA ALA A 2 80.06 7.86 8.21
C ALA A 2 80.15 6.35 7.96
N GLY A 3 79.55 5.75 6.95
CA GLY A 3 78.92 6.22 5.71
C GLY A 3 79.16 5.07 4.74
N VAL A 4 78.13 4.53 4.07
CA VAL A 4 78.32 3.52 3.03
C VAL A 4 77.31 3.74 1.90
N SER A 5 77.86 3.58 0.70
CA SER A 5 77.39 3.80 -0.65
C SER A 5 76.09 3.09 -1.07
N HIS A 6 75.36 3.77 -1.95
CA HIS A 6 74.18 3.29 -2.68
C HIS A 6 74.51 2.20 -3.72
N ASP A 7 73.62 1.21 -3.80
CA ASP A 7 73.55 0.13 -4.79
C ASP A 7 72.47 0.45 -5.85
N PRO A 8 72.70 0.32 -7.17
CA PRO A 8 71.79 0.81 -8.22
C PRO A 8 70.58 -0.10 -8.51
N THR A 9 70.38 -1.17 -7.74
CA THR A 9 69.34 -2.20 -7.95
C THR A 9 68.04 -1.93 -7.20
N SER A 10 67.98 -0.98 -6.26
CA SER A 10 66.75 -0.69 -5.49
C SER A 10 65.74 0.21 -6.21
N PHE A 11 66.09 0.76 -7.37
CA PHE A 11 65.23 1.72 -8.10
C PHE A 11 64.19 1.06 -9.03
N LYS A 12 64.30 -0.25 -9.28
CA LYS A 12 63.41 -0.96 -10.23
C LYS A 12 62.20 -1.60 -9.53
N GLU A 13 62.35 -2.02 -8.28
CA GLU A 13 61.25 -2.60 -7.48
C GLU A 13 60.32 -1.51 -6.87
N GLU A 14 60.81 -0.30 -6.58
CA GLU A 14 59.96 0.83 -6.15
C GLU A 14 59.15 1.48 -7.30
N TYR A 15 59.57 1.27 -8.55
CA TYR A 15 58.92 1.84 -9.74
C TYR A 15 57.71 1.01 -10.21
N GLU A 16 57.79 -0.32 -10.12
CA GLU A 16 56.70 -1.24 -10.52
C GLU A 16 55.58 -1.33 -9.47
N GLN A 17 55.88 -1.13 -8.18
CA GLN A 17 54.87 -1.04 -7.11
C GLN A 17 54.05 0.27 -7.14
N CYS A 18 54.59 1.33 -7.74
CA CYS A 18 53.86 2.58 -7.92
C CYS A 18 52.77 2.43 -8.99
N MET A 19 52.94 1.53 -9.98
CA MET A 19 52.11 1.49 -11.21
C MET A 19 50.81 0.69 -11.10
N ALA A 20 50.53 0.05 -9.98
CA ALA A 20 49.31 -0.73 -9.81
C ALA A 20 48.17 0.02 -9.09
N SER A 21 48.41 1.22 -8.52
CA SER A 21 47.41 1.96 -7.71
C SER A 21 46.73 3.15 -8.41
N GLU A 22 47.04 3.44 -9.67
CA GLU A 22 46.50 4.59 -10.42
C GLU A 22 45.19 4.33 -11.18
N VAL A 23 44.69 3.09 -11.25
CA VAL A 23 43.50 2.75 -12.06
C VAL A 23 42.17 3.04 -11.32
N ASP A 24 42.13 2.85 -10.01
CA ASP A 24 40.85 2.84 -9.26
C ASP A 24 40.33 4.21 -8.78
N PHE A 25 41.17 5.26 -8.73
CA PHE A 25 40.76 6.58 -8.20
C PHE A 25 40.30 7.59 -9.27
N ASN A 26 40.76 7.50 -10.52
CA ASN A 26 40.22 8.29 -11.64
C ASN A 26 38.77 7.92 -11.97
N ILE A 27 38.35 6.70 -11.62
CA ILE A 27 36.96 6.25 -11.73
C ILE A 27 36.08 7.01 -10.72
N GLN A 28 36.54 7.24 -9.49
CA GLN A 28 35.70 7.82 -8.43
C GLN A 28 35.42 9.32 -8.60
N GLN A 29 36.39 10.11 -9.06
CA GLN A 29 36.17 11.56 -9.26
C GLN A 29 35.48 11.88 -10.60
N GLY A 30 35.76 11.10 -11.65
CA GLY A 30 34.97 11.13 -12.89
C GLY A 30 33.52 10.74 -12.64
N ILE A 31 33.27 9.72 -11.81
CA ILE A 31 31.90 9.33 -11.42
C ILE A 31 31.17 10.48 -10.73
N ILE A 32 31.78 11.22 -9.80
CA ILE A 32 31.09 12.27 -9.02
C ILE A 32 30.79 13.51 -9.88
N GLU A 33 31.74 13.95 -10.72
CA GLU A 33 31.53 15.08 -11.63
C GLU A 33 30.57 14.72 -12.77
N ASP A 34 30.65 13.51 -13.32
CA ASP A 34 29.64 12.96 -14.24
C ASP A 34 28.29 12.75 -13.53
N PHE A 35 28.25 12.44 -12.23
CA PHE A 35 27.00 12.24 -11.46
C PHE A 35 26.20 13.53 -11.38
N ALA A 36 26.88 14.64 -11.05
CA ALA A 36 26.25 15.96 -10.94
C ALA A 36 25.76 16.45 -12.31
N ALA A 37 26.58 16.30 -13.36
CA ALA A 37 26.22 16.67 -14.72
C ALA A 37 25.10 15.78 -15.29
N PHE A 38 25.11 14.47 -15.02
CA PHE A 38 24.09 13.51 -15.43
C PHE A 38 22.74 13.78 -14.75
N TYR A 39 22.73 14.10 -13.46
CA TYR A 39 21.51 14.49 -12.74
C TYR A 39 20.93 15.81 -13.27
N GLU A 40 21.76 16.83 -13.52
CA GLU A 40 21.32 18.09 -14.14
C GLU A 40 20.72 17.86 -15.54
N GLN A 41 21.35 17.00 -16.35
CA GLN A 41 20.93 16.73 -17.72
C GLN A 41 19.66 15.85 -17.79
N LEU A 42 19.44 14.95 -16.83
CA LEU A 42 18.23 14.12 -16.77
C LEU A 42 17.05 14.87 -16.16
N MET A 43 17.23 15.64 -15.09
CA MET A 43 16.17 16.45 -14.48
C MET A 43 15.58 17.44 -15.49
N TRP A 44 16.39 17.99 -16.38
CA TRP A 44 15.92 18.86 -17.48
C TRP A 44 15.12 18.11 -18.56
N ASN A 45 15.44 16.84 -18.83
CA ASN A 45 14.76 16.04 -19.86
C ASN A 45 13.48 15.37 -19.35
N SER A 46 13.25 15.31 -18.03
CA SER A 46 12.03 14.78 -17.40
C SER A 46 10.99 15.85 -17.03
N ILE A 47 11.27 17.13 -17.29
CA ILE A 47 10.27 18.21 -17.21
C ILE A 47 9.54 18.30 -18.55
N ASP A 48 8.51 17.48 -18.74
CA ASP A 48 7.49 17.77 -19.74
C ASP A 48 6.65 18.94 -19.20
N PHE A 49 6.97 20.14 -19.66
CA PHE A 49 6.06 21.27 -19.54
C PHE A 49 4.84 20.97 -20.43
N VAL A 50 3.75 20.45 -19.84
CA VAL A 50 2.44 20.53 -20.47
C VAL A 50 2.08 22.01 -20.53
N GLN A 51 2.34 22.63 -21.69
CA GLN A 51 1.76 23.93 -21.98
C GLN A 51 0.25 23.74 -22.11
N PRO A 52 -0.58 24.50 -21.38
CA PRO A 52 -1.99 24.56 -21.72
C PRO A 52 -2.11 25.09 -23.15
N GLY A 53 -2.79 24.33 -24.00
CA GLY A 53 -3.10 24.73 -25.36
C GLY A 53 -3.76 26.11 -25.34
N LYS A 54 -3.22 27.03 -26.13
CA LYS A 54 -3.91 28.26 -26.51
C LYS A 54 -5.08 27.85 -27.42
N GLU A 55 -6.26 27.67 -26.83
CA GLU A 55 -7.48 27.93 -27.58
C GLU A 55 -7.61 29.44 -27.71
N SER A 56 -7.43 29.93 -28.93
CA SER A 56 -7.76 31.31 -29.29
C SER A 56 -9.26 31.49 -29.15
N SER A 57 -9.63 32.37 -28.23
CA SER A 57 -10.92 33.03 -28.17
C SER A 57 -11.21 33.75 -29.50
N GLU A 58 -12.09 33.20 -30.31
CA GLU A 58 -13.00 33.97 -31.15
C GLU A 58 -14.30 33.18 -31.25
N GLU A 59 -15.40 33.85 -30.92
CA GLU A 59 -16.81 33.38 -30.86
C GLU A 59 -17.36 32.99 -29.47
N GLN A 60 -17.43 34.01 -28.59
CA GLN A 60 -18.62 34.21 -27.79
C GLN A 60 -19.28 35.52 -28.21
N ALA A 61 -20.42 35.43 -28.89
CA ALA A 61 -21.54 36.32 -28.66
C ALA A 61 -22.80 35.64 -29.22
N THR A 62 -23.91 35.80 -28.49
CA THR A 62 -25.29 35.44 -28.85
C THR A 62 -25.61 33.95 -28.64
N ILE A 63 -26.58 33.49 -27.84
CA ILE A 63 -27.81 34.05 -27.24
C ILE A 63 -28.15 33.11 -26.06
N GLU A 64 -28.19 33.62 -24.82
CA GLU A 64 -29.39 33.72 -23.96
C GLU A 64 -30.47 32.63 -24.15
N GLU A 65 -30.75 31.94 -23.03
CA GLU A 65 -32.11 31.57 -22.60
C GLU A 65 -33.01 30.81 -23.59
N GLU A 66 -33.15 29.49 -23.42
CA GLU A 66 -34.24 28.90 -22.63
C GLU A 66 -34.34 27.40 -22.91
N SER A 67 -34.32 26.64 -21.80
CA SER A 67 -34.80 25.28 -21.73
C SER A 67 -36.30 25.22 -22.03
N SER A 68 -36.75 24.31 -22.89
CA SER A 68 -37.86 23.39 -22.55
C SER A 68 -38.16 22.41 -23.68
N GLU A 69 -38.25 21.14 -23.26
CA GLU A 69 -39.15 20.10 -23.77
C GLU A 69 -38.96 19.59 -25.22
N GLU A 70 -38.27 18.46 -25.34
CA GLU A 70 -38.60 17.47 -26.38
C GLU A 70 -39.00 16.14 -25.74
N GLN A 71 -40.29 15.82 -25.90
CA GLN A 71 -40.82 14.47 -25.89
C GLN A 71 -41.16 14.09 -27.32
N THR A 72 -40.90 12.82 -27.65
CA THR A 72 -41.58 11.98 -28.66
C THR A 72 -41.25 12.25 -30.13
N THR A 73 -40.39 11.41 -30.77
CA THR A 73 -40.74 10.22 -31.60
C THR A 73 -41.47 10.60 -32.90
N ILE A 74 -41.22 10.08 -34.10
CA ILE A 74 -40.65 8.82 -34.61
C ILE A 74 -40.79 8.88 -36.16
N GLU A 75 -40.12 7.98 -36.87
CA GLU A 75 -40.39 7.50 -38.26
C GLU A 75 -40.08 8.44 -39.43
N GLU A 76 -39.07 8.09 -40.24
CA GLU A 76 -39.19 7.43 -41.57
C GLU A 76 -39.13 8.51 -42.66
N GLU A 77 -38.47 8.38 -43.79
CA GLU A 77 -37.78 7.29 -44.44
C GLU A 77 -36.93 7.94 -45.55
N SER A 78 -35.76 7.35 -45.77
CA SER A 78 -35.13 7.02 -47.07
C SER A 78 -35.27 7.92 -48.33
N SER A 79 -34.19 7.89 -49.11
CA SER A 79 -33.93 8.43 -50.45
C SER A 79 -33.47 9.91 -50.44
N GLU A 80 -32.31 10.28 -50.96
CA GLU A 80 -31.61 9.77 -52.14
C GLU A 80 -30.10 9.66 -51.89
N GLU A 81 -29.58 8.45 -52.08
CA GLU A 81 -28.17 8.20 -52.30
C GLU A 81 -27.85 8.48 -53.78
N GLN A 82 -26.59 8.78 -54.05
CA GLN A 82 -25.93 8.74 -55.38
C GLN A 82 -26.07 9.98 -56.27
N THR A 83 -25.11 10.89 -56.12
CA THR A 83 -24.26 11.36 -57.23
C THR A 83 -23.18 12.26 -56.64
N THR A 84 -21.98 11.72 -56.38
CA THR A 84 -20.68 12.43 -56.28
C THR A 84 -19.64 11.45 -55.70
N ILE A 85 -19.51 10.29 -56.34
CA ILE A 85 -18.34 9.41 -56.15
C ILE A 85 -17.81 9.19 -57.56
N GLU A 86 -17.06 10.15 -58.10
CA GLU A 86 -16.23 9.90 -59.28
C GLU A 86 -15.09 10.91 -59.52
N GLU A 87 -14.90 11.95 -58.68
CA GLU A 87 -13.80 12.92 -58.90
C GLU A 87 -12.64 12.90 -57.87
N GLU A 88 -12.75 12.22 -56.73
CA GLU A 88 -11.67 12.23 -55.71
C GLU A 88 -10.68 11.05 -55.78
N SER A 89 -10.77 10.18 -56.79
CA SER A 89 -9.90 8.98 -56.88
C SER A 89 -8.62 9.15 -57.71
N SER A 90 -8.32 10.34 -58.23
CA SER A 90 -7.19 10.54 -59.16
C SER A 90 -6.00 11.34 -58.60
N GLU A 91 -6.10 11.90 -57.39
CA GLU A 91 -4.99 12.65 -56.77
C GLU A 91 -4.24 11.89 -55.65
N GLU A 92 -4.83 10.85 -55.03
CA GLU A 92 -4.16 10.09 -53.96
C GLU A 92 -3.15 9.03 -54.44
N GLN A 93 -3.13 8.67 -55.73
CA GLN A 93 -2.19 7.66 -56.24
C GLN A 93 -0.82 8.23 -56.66
N LYS A 94 -0.66 9.54 -56.86
CA LYS A 94 0.64 10.15 -57.24
C LYS A 94 1.54 10.54 -56.06
N THR A 95 0.99 10.65 -54.85
CA THR A 95 1.73 10.95 -53.63
C THR A 95 2.31 9.70 -52.97
N ARG A 96 1.77 8.50 -53.28
CA ARG A 96 2.19 7.23 -52.66
C ARG A 96 3.47 6.62 -53.25
N GLU A 97 3.77 6.87 -54.53
CA GLU A 97 4.98 6.34 -55.19
C GLU A 97 6.26 7.15 -54.91
N LYS A 98 6.13 8.43 -54.49
CA LYS A 98 7.27 9.31 -54.19
C LYS A 98 7.87 9.11 -52.79
N ASN A 99 7.10 8.54 -51.85
CA ASN A 99 7.58 8.32 -50.47
C ASN A 99 8.30 6.98 -50.31
N SER A 100 7.92 5.95 -51.08
CA SER A 100 8.56 4.61 -51.04
C SER A 100 10.03 4.60 -51.49
N SER A 101 10.43 5.52 -52.39
CA SER A 101 11.79 5.59 -52.94
C SER A 101 12.77 6.42 -52.08
N LYS A 102 12.26 7.14 -51.06
CA LYS A 102 13.10 7.84 -50.06
C LYS A 102 13.42 6.97 -48.84
N GLU A 103 12.53 6.06 -48.45
CA GLU A 103 12.76 5.18 -47.29
C GLU A 103 13.78 4.07 -47.56
N GLN A 104 13.84 3.52 -48.78
CA GLN A 104 14.82 2.49 -49.15
C GLN A 104 16.28 3.01 -49.20
N LYS A 105 16.52 4.29 -49.49
CA LYS A 105 17.88 4.86 -49.54
C LYS A 105 18.45 5.24 -48.16
N THR A 106 17.60 5.36 -47.15
CA THR A 106 18.03 5.70 -45.78
C THR A 106 18.42 4.44 -45.01
N MET A 107 17.69 3.33 -45.21
CA MET A 107 18.00 2.02 -44.58
C MET A 107 19.31 1.39 -45.06
N GLU A 108 19.71 1.58 -46.32
CA GLU A 108 20.99 1.03 -46.83
C GLU A 108 22.22 1.79 -46.29
N LYS A 109 22.04 3.03 -45.83
CA LYS A 109 23.13 3.87 -45.31
C LYS A 109 23.40 3.60 -43.83
N GLU A 110 22.34 3.40 -43.04
CA GLU A 110 22.43 3.07 -41.60
C GLU A 110 23.01 1.67 -41.35
N SER A 111 22.70 0.68 -42.20
CA SER A 111 23.26 -0.68 -42.17
C SER A 111 24.78 -0.72 -42.38
N SER A 112 25.33 0.20 -43.18
CA SER A 112 26.77 0.27 -43.47
C SER A 112 27.59 0.95 -42.35
N GLU A 113 26.96 1.81 -41.55
CA GLU A 113 27.59 2.48 -40.41
C GLU A 113 27.59 1.59 -39.15
N GLU A 114 26.58 0.73 -38.97
CA GLU A 114 26.52 -0.24 -37.86
C GLU A 114 27.56 -1.37 -38.01
N GLN A 115 27.86 -1.83 -39.23
CA GLN A 115 28.89 -2.86 -39.46
C GLN A 115 30.32 -2.36 -39.21
N ALA A 116 30.58 -1.06 -39.43
CA ALA A 116 31.89 -0.45 -39.17
C ALA A 116 32.18 -0.19 -37.68
N ILE A 117 31.14 -0.11 -36.84
CA ILE A 117 31.26 0.11 -35.40
C ILE A 117 31.47 -1.23 -34.66
N MET A 118 30.83 -2.32 -35.12
CA MET A 118 31.00 -3.66 -34.54
C MET A 118 32.42 -4.25 -34.73
N GLU A 119 33.13 -3.93 -35.81
CA GLU A 119 34.50 -4.42 -36.03
C GLU A 119 35.55 -3.69 -35.16
N LYS A 120 35.24 -2.51 -34.61
CA LYS A 120 36.17 -1.72 -33.80
C LYS A 120 36.14 -2.09 -32.30
N ASP A 121 35.02 -2.61 -31.81
CA ASP A 121 34.82 -3.00 -30.40
C ASP A 121 35.35 -4.40 -30.05
N LEU A 122 35.80 -5.19 -31.03
CA LEU A 122 36.29 -6.56 -30.81
C LEU A 122 37.81 -6.66 -30.51
N THR A 123 38.56 -5.55 -30.55
CA THR A 123 40.03 -5.57 -30.39
C THR A 123 40.62 -4.89 -29.16
N GLU A 124 39.82 -4.25 -28.29
CA GLU A 124 40.33 -3.65 -27.06
C GLU A 124 39.84 -4.40 -25.81
N LYS A 125 40.51 -5.50 -25.49
CA LYS A 125 40.51 -6.07 -24.14
C LYS A 125 41.95 -6.24 -23.65
N HIS A 126 42.18 -5.67 -22.46
CA HIS A 126 43.33 -5.80 -21.56
C HIS A 126 44.51 -4.81 -21.72
N THR A 127 44.52 -3.75 -20.89
CA THR A 127 45.75 -3.19 -20.29
C THR A 127 45.45 -2.46 -18.96
N PRO A 128 46.27 -2.61 -17.90
CA PRO A 128 46.19 -1.83 -16.65
C PRO A 128 47.00 -0.52 -16.72
N VAL A 129 46.64 0.51 -15.93
CA VAL A 129 47.10 1.93 -16.03
C VAL A 129 48.03 2.34 -14.85
N PRO A 130 48.99 3.31 -14.98
CA PRO A 130 50.19 3.31 -14.13
C PRO A 130 50.76 4.62 -13.47
N ALA A 131 50.87 4.59 -12.11
CA ALA A 131 51.68 5.30 -11.06
C ALA A 131 51.92 6.80 -10.92
N GLU A 132 52.37 7.48 -11.96
CA GLU A 132 53.40 8.51 -11.75
C GLU A 132 52.89 9.95 -11.69
N ALA A 133 51.58 10.16 -11.79
CA ALA A 133 50.93 11.47 -11.72
C ALA A 133 50.61 11.94 -10.28
N ASP A 134 50.81 11.08 -9.27
CA ASP A 134 50.30 11.27 -7.91
C ASP A 134 51.01 12.35 -7.07
N LYS A 135 52.31 12.61 -7.27
CA LYS A 135 53.07 13.47 -6.34
C LYS A 135 52.79 14.97 -6.49
N ILE A 136 52.34 15.45 -7.65
CA ILE A 136 52.16 16.89 -7.92
C ILE A 136 50.74 17.38 -7.56
N LYS A 137 49.73 16.49 -7.53
CA LYS A 137 48.30 16.86 -7.36
C LYS A 137 47.82 16.89 -5.90
N VAL A 138 48.42 16.10 -5.00
CA VAL A 138 48.11 16.11 -3.56
C VAL A 138 48.34 17.48 -2.91
N LYS A 139 49.30 18.27 -3.43
CA LYS A 139 49.56 19.64 -2.93
C LYS A 139 48.43 20.65 -3.24
N LYS A 140 47.63 20.42 -4.29
CA LYS A 140 46.54 21.31 -4.72
C LYS A 140 45.21 21.03 -4.01
N LEU A 141 44.93 19.79 -3.61
CA LEU A 141 43.73 19.44 -2.81
C LEU A 141 43.78 20.06 -1.41
N ARG A 142 44.97 20.09 -0.78
CA ARG A 142 45.19 20.82 0.49
C ARG A 142 45.05 22.34 0.35
N GLN A 143 45.23 22.90 -0.85
CA GLN A 143 45.02 24.33 -1.12
C GLN A 143 43.54 24.71 -1.29
N ARG A 144 42.66 23.78 -1.73
CA ARG A 144 41.21 24.03 -1.83
C ARG A 144 40.48 23.94 -0.48
N GLN A 145 40.94 23.09 0.44
CA GLN A 145 40.48 23.14 1.84
C GLN A 145 40.93 24.43 2.57
N ALA A 146 41.87 25.20 2.00
CA ALA A 146 42.27 26.51 2.51
C ALA A 146 41.49 27.69 1.89
N SER A 147 40.65 27.46 0.87
CA SER A 147 39.77 28.46 0.27
C SER A 147 38.31 28.11 0.57
N GLY A 148 37.83 28.52 1.75
CA GLY A 148 36.43 28.31 2.15
C GLY A 148 35.43 29.04 1.23
N GLY A 149 34.24 28.45 1.04
CA GLY A 149 33.05 29.24 0.71
C GLY A 149 32.04 28.73 -0.32
N ALA A 150 32.01 27.46 -0.75
CA ALA A 150 30.90 26.94 -1.55
C ALA A 150 30.19 25.81 -0.80
N GLU A 151 28.94 26.02 -0.39
CA GLU A 151 28.10 24.97 0.19
C GLU A 151 27.76 23.90 -0.86
N GLU A 152 27.70 22.64 -0.44
CA GLU A 152 27.37 21.52 -1.33
C GLU A 152 25.92 21.63 -1.86
N PRO A 153 25.67 21.29 -3.15
CA PRO A 153 24.35 21.41 -3.75
C PRO A 153 23.38 20.37 -3.20
N ILE A 154 22.12 20.77 -2.98
CA ILE A 154 21.02 19.87 -2.58
C ILE A 154 20.24 19.46 -3.82
N VAL A 155 20.01 18.15 -3.98
CA VAL A 155 19.12 17.59 -5.00
C VAL A 155 17.75 17.28 -4.38
N LEU A 156 16.68 17.74 -5.01
CA LEU A 156 15.30 17.50 -4.58
C LEU A 156 14.56 16.66 -5.62
N SER A 157 13.94 15.56 -5.18
CA SER A 157 12.95 14.81 -5.95
C SER A 157 11.55 15.25 -5.53
N ILE A 158 10.71 15.68 -6.47
CA ILE A 158 9.37 16.18 -6.18
C ILE A 158 8.34 15.09 -6.48
N TRP A 159 7.46 14.84 -5.52
CA TRP A 159 6.34 13.92 -5.63
C TRP A 159 5.03 14.70 -5.49
N ASP A 160 4.10 14.48 -6.41
CA ASP A 160 2.75 15.02 -6.33
C ASP A 160 1.77 13.91 -5.92
N PHE A 161 1.21 14.03 -4.72
CA PHE A 161 0.23 13.09 -4.20
C PHE A 161 -1.16 13.58 -4.60
N ALA A 162 -1.80 12.86 -5.50
CA ALA A 162 -3.15 13.18 -5.94
C ALA A 162 -4.13 13.23 -4.74
N GLY A 163 -4.92 14.30 -4.69
CA GLY A 163 -5.88 14.58 -3.60
C GLY A 163 -7.18 13.76 -3.65
N GLN A 164 -7.25 12.73 -4.50
CA GLN A 164 -8.46 11.93 -4.69
C GLN A 164 -8.51 10.80 -3.65
N ASP A 165 -9.68 10.59 -3.03
CA ASP A 165 -9.88 9.64 -1.92
C ASP A 165 -9.39 8.21 -2.21
N LEU A 166 -9.53 7.79 -3.47
CA LEU A 166 -9.08 6.50 -4.00
C LEU A 166 -7.58 6.25 -3.82
N TYR A 167 -6.74 7.29 -3.82
CA TYR A 167 -5.30 7.17 -3.59
C TYR A 167 -4.91 7.05 -2.12
N TYR A 168 -5.80 7.43 -1.20
CA TYR A 168 -5.50 7.43 0.23
C TYR A 168 -5.25 6.02 0.77
N THR A 169 -5.78 5.00 0.10
CA THR A 169 -5.50 3.60 0.38
C THR A 169 -4.03 3.24 0.22
N THR A 170 -3.27 3.98 -0.61
CA THR A 170 -1.86 3.72 -0.91
C THR A 170 -0.87 4.57 -0.13
N HIS A 171 -1.33 5.59 0.60
CA HIS A 171 -0.46 6.56 1.31
C HIS A 171 0.62 5.92 2.19
N GLN A 172 0.27 4.85 2.92
CA GLN A 172 1.21 4.14 3.79
C GLN A 172 2.44 3.58 3.08
N THR A 173 2.35 3.34 1.77
CA THR A 173 3.42 2.75 0.97
C THR A 173 4.40 3.81 0.46
N PHE A 174 3.91 5.04 0.24
CA PHE A 174 4.63 6.07 -0.52
C PHE A 174 5.01 7.29 0.32
N LEU A 175 4.42 7.48 1.51
CA LEU A 175 4.83 8.52 2.44
C LEU A 175 6.15 8.13 3.14
N SER A 176 7.24 8.79 2.74
CA SER A 176 8.58 8.58 3.31
C SER A 176 8.82 9.39 4.60
N SER A 177 9.57 8.80 5.52
CA SER A 177 10.04 9.53 6.71
C SER A 177 11.14 10.53 6.38
N ARG A 178 11.99 10.28 5.38
CA ARG A 178 13.10 11.15 4.97
C ARG A 178 12.65 12.08 3.84
N ALA A 179 11.63 12.88 4.11
CA ALA A 179 11.01 13.78 3.14
C ALA A 179 10.66 15.13 3.76
N ILE A 180 10.42 16.13 2.89
CA ILE A 180 9.83 17.41 3.24
C ILE A 180 8.45 17.46 2.63
N TYR A 181 7.44 17.75 3.46
CA TYR A 181 6.05 17.81 3.01
C TYR A 181 5.64 19.26 2.77
N VAL A 182 4.92 19.49 1.67
CA VAL A 182 4.33 20.79 1.34
C VAL A 182 2.84 20.58 1.14
N ILE A 183 2.03 20.99 2.12
CA ILE A 183 0.57 20.92 2.04
C ILE A 183 0.06 22.22 1.45
N VAL A 184 -0.65 22.10 0.32
CA VAL A 184 -1.12 23.21 -0.49
C VAL A 184 -2.65 23.31 -0.40
N PHE A 185 -3.18 24.54 -0.26
CA PHE A 185 -4.62 24.79 -0.28
C PHE A 185 -4.96 26.12 -0.96
N ASN A 186 -6.22 26.30 -1.38
CA ASN A 186 -6.69 27.55 -1.99
C ASN A 186 -7.13 28.55 -0.91
N LEU A 187 -6.49 29.73 -0.85
CA LEU A 187 -6.85 30.77 0.12
C LEU A 187 -8.24 31.38 -0.10
N CYS A 188 -8.77 31.27 -1.32
CA CYS A 188 -10.08 31.83 -1.67
C CYS A 188 -11.22 31.05 -1.03
N HIS A 189 -11.00 29.77 -0.70
CA HIS A 189 -12.04 28.95 -0.07
C HIS A 189 -12.31 29.39 1.36
N ASP A 190 -13.57 29.41 1.75
CA ASP A 190 -13.99 29.58 3.14
C ASP A 190 -13.53 28.35 3.94
N LEU A 191 -12.82 28.57 5.04
CA LEU A 191 -12.13 27.53 5.80
C LEU A 191 -13.08 26.53 6.46
N ASP A 192 -14.31 26.97 6.75
CA ASP A 192 -15.31 26.22 7.49
C ASP A 192 -16.45 25.73 6.58
N LYS A 193 -16.42 26.05 5.27
CA LYS A 193 -17.43 25.57 4.31
C LYS A 193 -16.91 24.37 3.51
N PRO A 194 -17.72 23.32 3.32
CA PRO A 194 -17.34 22.20 2.47
C PRO A 194 -17.10 22.69 1.04
N VAL A 195 -16.01 22.21 0.43
CA VAL A 195 -15.69 22.48 -0.97
C VAL A 195 -16.00 21.21 -1.76
N PRO A 196 -16.76 21.30 -2.87
CA PRO A 196 -16.97 20.15 -3.75
C PRO A 196 -15.62 19.64 -4.27
N HIS A 197 -15.44 18.32 -4.29
CA HIS A 197 -14.25 17.71 -4.88
C HIS A 197 -14.15 18.10 -6.38
N PRO A 198 -12.96 18.47 -6.91
CA PRO A 198 -12.80 18.91 -8.31
C PRO A 198 -13.39 17.96 -9.37
N ASP A 199 -13.32 16.65 -9.11
CA ASP A 199 -13.84 15.60 -9.99
C ASP A 199 -15.37 15.50 -10.04
N CYS A 200 -16.11 16.17 -9.14
CA CYS A 200 -17.58 16.21 -9.18
C CYS A 200 -18.15 16.94 -10.41
N SER A 201 -17.32 17.64 -11.18
CA SER A 201 -17.72 18.32 -12.41
C SER A 201 -18.04 17.35 -13.56
N THR A 202 -17.52 16.12 -13.54
CA THR A 202 -17.66 15.15 -14.65
C THR A 202 -18.68 14.04 -14.39
N ASN A 203 -19.11 13.84 -13.14
CA ASN A 203 -20.10 12.82 -12.80
C ASN A 203 -21.10 13.29 -11.72
N PRO A 204 -22.33 13.69 -12.11
CA PRO A 204 -23.37 14.14 -11.17
C PRO A 204 -23.78 13.10 -10.12
N GLN A 205 -23.53 11.81 -10.37
CA GLN A 205 -23.83 10.74 -9.40
C GLN A 205 -22.74 10.59 -8.31
N ALA A 206 -21.57 11.23 -8.48
CA ALA A 206 -20.52 11.31 -7.47
C ALA A 206 -20.75 12.42 -6.44
N GLN A 207 -21.89 13.13 -6.49
CA GLN A 207 -22.27 14.18 -5.53
C GLN A 207 -22.37 13.68 -4.07
N SER A 208 -22.34 12.37 -3.82
CA SER A 208 -22.27 11.76 -2.48
C SER A 208 -20.84 11.52 -1.97
N ALA A 209 -19.81 11.84 -2.76
CA ALA A 209 -18.41 11.77 -2.38
C ALA A 209 -18.07 12.84 -1.34
N TRP A 210 -17.19 12.49 -0.40
CA TRP A 210 -16.80 13.29 0.76
C TRP A 210 -16.59 14.78 0.44
N THR A 211 -17.43 15.65 1.03
CA THR A 211 -17.19 17.10 1.00
C THR A 211 -16.50 17.49 2.31
N MET A 212 -15.21 17.82 2.23
CA MET A 212 -14.43 18.31 3.36
C MET A 212 -14.36 19.84 3.35
N THR A 213 -14.34 20.46 4.52
CA THR A 213 -13.91 21.87 4.62
C THR A 213 -12.40 21.96 4.40
N PRO A 214 -11.85 23.12 3.97
CA PRO A 214 -10.41 23.29 3.88
C PRO A 214 -9.68 23.00 5.20
N LEU A 215 -10.27 23.32 6.37
CA LEU A 215 -9.66 22.97 7.65
C LEU A 215 -9.59 21.46 7.87
N GLN A 216 -10.66 20.73 7.57
CA GLN A 216 -10.65 19.27 7.67
C GLN A 216 -9.65 18.65 6.70
N TYR A 217 -9.55 19.18 5.47
CA TYR A 217 -8.55 18.75 4.48
C TYR A 217 -7.11 18.94 4.99
N LEU A 218 -6.82 20.12 5.56
CA LEU A 218 -5.51 20.40 6.14
C LEU A 218 -5.20 19.47 7.32
N ASP A 219 -6.15 19.27 8.24
CA ASP A 219 -6.01 18.35 9.38
C ASP A 219 -5.76 16.91 8.89
N PHE A 220 -6.52 16.45 7.89
CA PHE A 220 -6.39 15.11 7.30
C PHE A 220 -4.99 14.86 6.73
N TRP A 221 -4.45 15.78 5.92
CA TRP A 221 -3.13 15.61 5.31
C TRP A 221 -2.00 15.69 6.33
N MET A 222 -2.07 16.64 7.27
CA MET A 222 -1.10 16.75 8.37
C MET A 222 -1.08 15.48 9.21
N GLN A 223 -2.27 14.99 9.57
CA GLN A 223 -2.42 13.77 10.34
C GLN A 223 -1.99 12.54 9.54
N SER A 224 -2.22 12.47 8.23
CA SER A 224 -1.72 11.40 7.35
C SER A 224 -0.20 11.34 7.37
N VAL A 225 0.48 12.47 7.12
CA VAL A 225 1.95 12.55 7.19
C VAL A 225 2.44 12.09 8.56
N TYR A 226 1.86 12.64 9.64
CA TYR A 226 2.25 12.27 10.99
C TYR A 226 2.05 10.79 11.31
N THR A 227 0.98 10.19 10.79
CA THR A 227 0.55 8.82 11.12
C THR A 227 1.38 7.76 10.40
N TYR A 228 1.74 8.01 9.13
CA TYR A 228 2.48 7.07 8.29
C TYR A 228 4.00 7.23 8.34
N THR A 229 4.51 8.38 8.80
CA THR A 229 5.97 8.62 8.87
C THR A 229 6.55 8.37 10.26
N LYS A 230 7.83 8.01 10.31
CA LYS A 230 8.64 7.94 11.54
C LYS A 230 9.36 9.26 11.74
N GLU A 231 9.61 9.64 12.99
CA GLU A 231 10.47 10.78 13.27
C GLU A 231 11.92 10.42 13.08
N ASN A 232 12.60 11.22 12.26
CA ASN A 232 14.05 11.16 12.16
C ASN A 232 14.61 11.86 13.41
N ALA A 233 14.97 11.07 14.42
CA ALA A 233 15.55 11.61 15.65
C ALA A 233 16.98 12.08 15.38
N SER A 234 17.33 13.26 15.87
CA SER A 234 18.73 13.72 15.84
C SER A 234 19.56 12.88 16.81
N PRO A 235 20.70 12.30 16.36
CA PRO A 235 21.60 11.53 17.24
C PRO A 235 22.21 12.38 18.36
N HIS A 236 22.15 13.71 18.27
CA HIS A 236 22.75 14.62 19.24
C HIS A 236 21.81 15.13 20.33
N HIS A 237 20.59 14.62 20.47
CA HIS A 237 19.60 15.05 21.49
C HIS A 237 19.40 16.58 21.60
N VAL A 238 19.78 17.35 20.58
CA VAL A 238 19.44 18.77 20.53
C VAL A 238 17.94 18.82 20.32
N ARG A 239 17.19 19.34 21.31
CA ARG A 239 15.78 19.65 21.14
C ARG A 239 15.67 20.70 20.04
N LEU A 240 15.47 20.25 18.81
CA LEU A 240 14.97 21.11 17.76
C LEU A 240 13.54 21.53 18.17
N ASP A 241 13.24 22.82 18.03
CA ASP A 241 11.88 23.32 18.25
C ASP A 241 10.89 22.64 17.29
N GLN A 242 11.37 22.33 16.08
CA GLN A 242 10.66 21.64 15.02
C GLN A 242 11.15 20.19 14.84
N LYS A 243 10.22 19.25 14.66
CA LYS A 243 10.48 17.82 14.42
C LYS A 243 10.52 17.49 12.92
N SER A 244 11.13 16.34 12.59
CA SER A 244 11.25 15.78 11.24
C SER A 244 10.32 14.56 11.09
N PRO A 245 9.60 14.38 9.96
CA PRO A 245 9.69 15.18 8.74
C PRO A 245 9.00 16.55 8.83
N PRO A 246 9.59 17.61 8.27
CA PRO A 246 9.05 18.96 8.32
C PRO A 246 7.86 19.12 7.36
N ILE A 247 6.84 19.86 7.80
CA ILE A 247 5.63 20.13 7.01
C ILE A 247 5.43 21.63 6.79
N PHE A 248 5.51 22.07 5.54
CA PHE A 248 5.18 23.42 5.10
C PHE A 248 3.69 23.55 4.79
N LEU A 249 3.10 24.68 5.16
CA LEU A 249 1.75 25.06 4.78
C LEU A 249 1.78 26.22 3.78
N VAL A 250 1.17 26.00 2.61
CA VAL A 250 1.18 26.94 1.49
C VAL A 250 -0.24 27.21 1.00
N GLY A 251 -0.70 28.45 1.18
CA GLY A 251 -1.93 28.97 0.59
C GLY A 251 -1.67 29.57 -0.79
N THR A 252 -2.45 29.16 -1.78
CA THR A 252 -2.38 29.59 -3.19
C THR A 252 -3.45 30.64 -3.52
N HIS A 253 -3.44 31.17 -4.75
CA HIS A 253 -4.37 32.17 -5.25
C HIS A 253 -4.37 33.46 -4.42
N ARG A 254 -3.20 33.84 -3.90
CA ARG A 254 -3.05 35.01 -3.01
C ARG A 254 -3.76 36.24 -3.57
N ASN A 255 -3.57 36.55 -4.84
CA ASN A 255 -4.06 37.79 -5.44
C ASN A 255 -5.56 37.80 -5.70
N SER A 256 -6.24 36.65 -5.58
CA SER A 256 -7.69 36.52 -5.73
C SER A 256 -8.45 36.60 -4.39
N VAL A 257 -7.74 36.56 -3.25
CA VAL A 257 -8.37 36.51 -1.91
C VAL A 257 -9.19 37.76 -1.63
N GLY A 258 -10.52 37.66 -1.56
CA GLY A 258 -11.40 38.79 -1.27
C GLY A 258 -11.78 39.65 -2.49
N GLY A 259 -11.55 39.15 -3.71
CA GLY A 259 -11.96 39.81 -4.95
C GLY A 259 -10.94 40.81 -5.50
N GLU A 260 -11.24 41.42 -6.65
CA GLU A 260 -10.35 42.37 -7.33
C GLU A 260 -10.38 43.77 -6.70
N ASP A 261 -11.50 44.14 -6.07
CA ASP A 261 -11.77 45.51 -5.60
C ASP A 261 -11.11 45.89 -4.27
N ILE A 262 -10.43 44.95 -3.59
CA ILE A 262 -9.80 45.22 -2.30
C ILE A 262 -8.33 45.63 -2.42
N SER A 263 -7.90 46.50 -1.51
CA SER A 263 -6.50 46.91 -1.45
C SER A 263 -5.58 45.75 -1.05
N ASP A 264 -4.32 45.85 -1.46
CA ASP A 264 -3.30 44.85 -1.15
C ASP A 264 -3.02 44.74 0.37
N GLN A 265 -3.39 45.77 1.15
CA GLN A 265 -3.31 45.78 2.61
C GLN A 265 -4.49 45.02 3.25
N GLU A 266 -5.72 45.26 2.79
CA GLU A 266 -6.90 44.50 3.24
C GLU A 266 -6.75 43.02 2.92
N ARG A 267 -6.23 42.70 1.73
CA ARG A 267 -5.92 41.33 1.32
C ARG A 267 -4.95 40.63 2.27
N LYS A 268 -3.91 41.33 2.73
CA LYS A 268 -2.95 40.81 3.72
C LYS A 268 -3.63 40.52 5.07
N LEU A 269 -4.56 41.37 5.50
CA LEU A 269 -5.33 41.15 6.74
C LEU A 269 -6.20 39.89 6.62
N LEU A 270 -6.96 39.74 5.54
CA LEU A 270 -7.79 38.54 5.31
C LEU A 270 -6.98 37.25 5.31
N ILE A 271 -5.80 37.26 4.68
CA ILE A 271 -4.89 36.10 4.68
C ILE A 271 -4.38 35.82 6.10
N ASN A 272 -4.01 36.86 6.85
CA ASN A 272 -3.53 36.70 8.22
C ASN A 272 -4.61 36.15 9.15
N ASP A 273 -5.86 36.57 8.98
CA ASP A 273 -7.00 36.06 9.73
C ASP A 273 -7.23 34.57 9.44
N LYS A 274 -7.19 34.17 8.15
CA LYS A 274 -7.24 32.76 7.76
C LYS A 274 -6.11 31.95 8.39
N PHE A 275 -4.86 32.42 8.32
CA PHE A 275 -3.73 31.73 8.94
C PHE A 275 -3.83 31.67 10.47
N THR A 276 -4.39 32.71 11.11
CA THR A 276 -4.63 32.71 12.55
C THR A 276 -5.67 31.65 12.93
N ARG A 277 -6.77 31.58 12.18
CA ARG A 277 -7.80 30.53 12.36
C ARG A 277 -7.22 29.13 12.19
N ILE A 278 -6.40 28.91 11.16
CA ILE A 278 -5.71 27.63 10.95
C ILE A 278 -4.80 27.30 12.14
N ARG A 279 -3.98 28.25 12.62
CA ARG A 279 -3.11 28.00 13.79
C ARG A 279 -3.91 27.62 15.03
N GLN A 280 -5.04 28.28 15.28
CA GLN A 280 -5.91 27.98 16.42
C GLN A 280 -6.48 26.56 16.35
N GLU A 281 -6.82 26.09 15.15
CA GLU A 281 -7.33 24.73 14.93
C GLU A 281 -6.24 23.67 15.13
N LEU A 282 -5.03 23.93 14.64
CA LEU A 282 -3.96 22.93 14.56
C LEU A 282 -3.03 22.91 15.79
N CYS A 283 -3.02 23.94 16.64
CA CYS A 283 -1.99 24.10 17.68
C CYS A 283 -1.94 23.01 18.76
N ASN A 284 -3.07 22.32 19.01
CA ASN A 284 -3.17 21.26 20.00
C ASN A 284 -3.06 19.85 19.39
N LYS A 285 -2.83 19.75 18.09
CA LYS A 285 -2.75 18.49 17.36
C LYS A 285 -1.36 17.86 17.54
N PRO A 286 -1.26 16.51 17.52
CA PRO A 286 0.01 15.81 17.79
C PRO A 286 1.12 16.15 16.78
N TYR A 287 0.74 16.50 15.56
CA TYR A 287 1.66 16.86 14.48
C TYR A 287 2.11 18.33 14.51
N TRP A 288 1.60 19.17 15.41
CA TRP A 288 1.92 20.62 15.45
C TRP A 288 3.43 20.89 15.43
N ARG A 289 4.21 20.08 16.14
CA ARG A 289 5.67 20.24 16.23
C ARG A 289 6.42 19.89 14.94
N PHE A 290 5.78 19.24 13.97
CA PHE A 290 6.36 18.94 12.67
C PHE A 290 6.12 20.08 11.67
N MET A 291 5.21 21.01 11.98
CA MET A 291 4.92 22.15 11.12
C MET A 291 6.05 23.18 11.16
N VAL A 292 6.41 23.68 9.99
CA VAL A 292 7.27 24.85 9.85
C VAL A 292 6.51 26.08 10.33
N ASN A 293 7.13 26.86 11.21
CA ASN A 293 6.48 28.02 11.84
C ASN A 293 5.95 29.05 10.83
N SER A 294 6.60 29.20 9.67
CA SER A 294 6.24 30.13 8.61
C SER A 294 5.16 29.58 7.69
N PHE A 295 4.02 30.29 7.59
CA PHE A 295 2.96 29.98 6.62
C PHE A 295 3.12 30.87 5.39
N TYR A 296 2.93 30.29 4.21
CA TYR A 296 3.20 30.98 2.94
C TYR A 296 1.91 31.24 2.19
N ALA A 297 1.66 32.50 1.84
CA ALA A 297 0.61 32.88 0.89
C ALA A 297 1.25 33.29 -0.44
N ILE A 298 1.11 32.45 -1.46
CA ILE A 298 1.75 32.60 -2.78
C ILE A 298 0.71 32.84 -3.87
N GLU A 299 1.18 33.43 -4.96
CA GLU A 299 0.43 33.51 -6.21
C GLU A 299 0.95 32.46 -7.16
N ASN A 300 0.10 31.54 -7.61
CA ASN A 300 0.44 30.39 -8.45
C ASN A 300 0.14 30.62 -9.94
N SER A 301 -0.57 31.69 -10.31
CA SER A 301 -0.72 32.09 -11.71
C SER A 301 0.54 32.72 -12.31
N LEU A 302 1.49 33.13 -11.48
CA LEU A 302 2.74 33.77 -11.90
C LEU A 302 3.90 32.77 -11.81
N PRO A 303 4.67 32.54 -12.90
CA PRO A 303 5.77 31.57 -12.90
C PRO A 303 6.91 31.97 -11.97
N TYR A 304 7.05 33.28 -11.69
CA TYR A 304 8.04 33.83 -10.78
C TYR A 304 7.39 34.85 -9.85
N SER A 305 7.59 34.65 -8.54
CA SER A 305 7.29 35.66 -7.54
C SER A 305 8.37 35.62 -6.45
N ARG A 306 8.68 36.79 -5.87
CA ARG A 306 9.63 36.89 -4.74
C ARG A 306 9.26 35.96 -3.58
N LYS A 307 7.97 35.69 -3.40
CA LYS A 307 7.46 34.78 -2.36
C LYS A 307 7.71 33.30 -2.68
N ILE A 308 7.60 32.90 -3.95
CA ILE A 308 7.97 31.55 -4.38
C ILE A 308 9.48 31.34 -4.23
N SER A 309 10.31 32.32 -4.59
CA SER A 309 11.76 32.27 -4.35
C SER A 309 12.08 32.10 -2.87
N HIS A 310 11.47 32.93 -2.00
CA HIS A 310 11.65 32.82 -0.55
C HIS A 310 11.15 31.49 0.03
N LEU A 311 10.11 30.88 -0.55
CA LEU A 311 9.66 29.54 -0.16
C LEU A 311 10.70 28.49 -0.53
N ARG A 312 11.27 28.55 -1.76
CA ARG A 312 12.34 27.65 -2.21
C ARG A 312 13.57 27.75 -1.31
N ASP A 313 14.05 28.97 -1.05
CA ASP A 313 15.20 29.22 -0.18
C ASP A 313 14.99 28.65 1.23
N HIS A 314 13.77 28.77 1.79
CA HIS A 314 13.46 28.24 3.11
C HIS A 314 13.33 26.71 3.12
N ILE A 315 12.72 26.11 2.09
CA ILE A 315 12.70 24.64 1.93
C ILE A 315 14.13 24.11 1.90
N GLU A 316 15.01 24.73 1.12
CA GLU A 316 16.41 24.35 1.02
C GLU A 316 17.16 24.53 2.35
N SER A 317 16.90 25.63 3.08
CA SER A 317 17.46 25.86 4.40
C SER A 317 16.99 24.84 5.45
N VAL A 318 15.72 24.42 5.39
CA VAL A 318 15.17 23.37 6.26
C VAL A 318 15.77 22.02 5.89
N ALA A 319 15.84 21.69 4.59
CA ALA A 319 16.47 20.47 4.09
C ALA A 319 17.87 20.30 4.66
N ARG A 320 18.74 21.31 4.58
CA ARG A 320 20.12 21.27 5.14
C ARG A 320 20.19 20.92 6.63
N LYS A 321 19.13 21.20 7.39
CA LYS A 321 19.08 20.99 8.85
C LYS A 321 18.47 19.65 9.23
N GLU A 322 17.97 18.88 8.26
CA GLU A 322 17.37 17.58 8.53
C GLU A 322 18.42 16.60 9.11
N PRO A 323 18.05 15.74 10.08
CA PRO A 323 19.02 14.92 10.81
C PRO A 323 19.83 13.93 9.99
N TYR A 324 19.32 13.53 8.83
CA TYR A 324 19.97 12.60 7.91
C TYR A 324 20.87 13.31 6.87
N MET A 325 20.87 14.64 6.81
CA MET A 325 21.78 15.37 5.93
C MET A 325 23.21 15.32 6.47
N GLY A 326 24.15 14.91 5.62
CA GLY A 326 25.55 14.65 5.99
C GLY A 326 25.82 13.21 6.41
N GLU A 327 24.84 12.30 6.30
CA GLU A 327 25.08 10.86 6.45
C GLU A 327 26.05 10.37 5.36
N GLU A 328 27.14 9.74 5.78
CA GLU A 328 28.11 9.14 4.86
C GLU A 328 27.57 7.82 4.33
N ILE A 329 27.51 7.68 3.00
CA ILE A 329 27.13 6.43 2.33
C ILE A 329 28.32 5.86 1.54
N PRO A 330 28.44 4.52 1.42
CA PRO A 330 29.46 3.92 0.57
C PRO A 330 29.36 4.40 -0.89
N LEU A 331 30.49 4.81 -1.48
CA LEU A 331 30.53 5.28 -2.88
C LEU A 331 29.94 4.26 -3.86
N ARG A 332 30.04 2.96 -3.57
CA ARG A 332 29.48 1.92 -4.43
C ARG A 332 27.94 1.92 -4.46
N TRP A 333 27.26 2.48 -3.46
CA TRP A 333 25.80 2.64 -3.49
C TRP A 333 25.37 3.66 -4.55
N LEU A 334 26.20 4.67 -4.83
CA LEU A 334 25.95 5.60 -5.94
C LEU A 334 25.99 4.88 -7.30
N LEU A 335 26.78 3.82 -7.44
CA LEU A 335 26.75 2.98 -8.65
C LEU A 335 25.40 2.28 -8.81
N PHE A 336 24.79 1.83 -7.70
CA PHE A 336 23.44 1.28 -7.72
C PHE A 336 22.44 2.31 -8.26
N ASP A 337 22.43 3.52 -7.72
CA ASP A 337 21.51 4.57 -8.15
C ASP A 337 21.71 4.94 -9.63
N ARG A 338 22.97 5.11 -10.09
CA ARG A 338 23.27 5.39 -11.50
C ARG A 338 22.79 4.29 -12.44
N ASN A 339 23.12 3.04 -12.11
CA ASN A 339 22.79 1.90 -12.95
C ASN A 339 21.28 1.60 -12.91
N LYS A 340 20.61 1.85 -11.77
CA LYS A 340 19.17 1.78 -11.60
C LYS A 340 18.50 2.80 -12.52
N MET A 341 18.89 4.08 -12.43
CA MET A 341 18.35 5.14 -13.29
C MET A 341 18.58 4.83 -14.77
N THR A 342 19.76 4.32 -15.13
CA THR A 342 20.07 3.90 -16.51
C THR A 342 19.18 2.74 -16.97
N LYS A 343 18.93 1.75 -16.12
CA LYS A 343 18.01 0.63 -16.43
C LYS A 343 16.58 1.11 -16.54
N VAL A 344 16.07 1.88 -15.58
CA VAL A 344 14.71 2.45 -15.62
C VAL A 344 14.51 3.28 -16.89
N ALA A 345 15.46 4.16 -17.22
CA ALA A 345 15.41 4.97 -18.44
C ALA A 345 15.46 4.13 -19.73
N LYS A 346 16.24 3.04 -19.76
CA LYS A 346 16.26 2.09 -20.91
C LYS A 346 14.96 1.31 -21.03
N ASN A 347 14.34 0.95 -19.90
CA ASN A 347 13.09 0.20 -19.84
C ASN A 347 11.91 1.03 -20.35
N ILE A 348 11.86 2.32 -19.98
CA ILE A 348 10.88 3.29 -20.49
C ILE A 348 10.99 3.44 -22.02
N LYS A 349 12.21 3.46 -22.58
CA LYS A 349 12.43 3.63 -24.03
C LYS A 349 12.14 2.38 -24.87
N ARG A 350 12.24 1.18 -24.32
CA ARG A 350 12.09 -0.08 -25.08
C ARG A 350 10.76 -0.79 -24.83
N GLY A 351 10.00 -0.44 -23.79
CA GLY A 351 8.69 -1.04 -23.51
C GLY A 351 8.72 -2.54 -23.15
N THR A 352 9.90 -3.13 -22.91
CA THR A 352 10.08 -4.60 -22.82
C THR A 352 10.47 -5.12 -21.43
N GLU A 353 10.90 -4.28 -20.49
CA GLU A 353 11.35 -4.73 -19.16
C GLU A 353 10.61 -4.00 -18.03
N THR A 354 10.06 -4.76 -17.08
CA THR A 354 9.42 -4.21 -15.87
C THR A 354 10.49 -3.70 -14.90
N PRO A 355 10.28 -2.58 -14.18
CA PRO A 355 11.24 -2.02 -13.23
C PRO A 355 11.26 -2.80 -11.91
N VAL A 356 11.29 -4.13 -11.98
CA VAL A 356 11.27 -5.06 -10.86
C VAL A 356 12.43 -6.02 -11.00
N LEU A 357 13.31 -6.06 -9.99
CA LEU A 357 14.48 -6.94 -9.97
C LEU A 357 14.43 -7.88 -8.76
N THR A 358 15.09 -9.03 -8.92
CA THR A 358 15.40 -9.90 -7.79
C THR A 358 16.65 -9.44 -7.03
N LEU A 359 16.83 -9.87 -5.78
CA LEU A 359 18.08 -9.61 -5.05
C LEU A 359 19.28 -10.18 -5.81
N LYS A 360 19.14 -11.37 -6.39
CA LYS A 360 20.18 -11.96 -7.22
C LYS A 360 20.55 -11.08 -8.43
N GLN A 361 19.53 -10.59 -9.15
CA GLN A 361 19.77 -9.67 -10.27
C GLN A 361 20.43 -8.36 -9.83
N ILE A 362 20.19 -7.92 -8.59
CA ILE A 362 20.86 -6.75 -8.03
C ILE A 362 22.31 -7.07 -7.63
N LYS A 363 22.56 -8.21 -6.98
CA LYS A 363 23.93 -8.66 -6.68
C LYS A 363 24.77 -8.74 -7.96
N ASP A 364 24.25 -9.44 -8.97
CA ASP A 364 24.95 -9.70 -10.24
C ASP A 364 25.18 -8.43 -11.07
N ALA A 365 24.20 -7.53 -11.15
CA ALA A 365 24.28 -6.36 -12.02
C ALA A 365 24.98 -5.14 -11.39
N PHE A 366 25.10 -5.10 -10.06
CA PHE A 366 25.60 -3.93 -9.34
C PHE A 366 26.82 -4.24 -8.45
N GLY A 367 27.26 -5.50 -8.36
CA GLY A 367 28.54 -5.88 -7.76
C GLY A 367 28.57 -5.81 -6.24
N ILE A 368 27.44 -6.01 -5.57
CA ILE A 368 27.34 -6.03 -4.10
C ILE A 368 27.16 -7.48 -3.66
N GLU A 369 28.27 -8.13 -3.30
CA GLU A 369 28.27 -9.54 -2.88
C GLU A 369 27.83 -9.71 -1.42
N ASP A 370 28.17 -8.77 -0.56
CA ASP A 370 27.80 -8.79 0.86
C ASP A 370 26.30 -8.57 1.04
N GLU A 371 25.63 -9.55 1.62
CA GLU A 371 24.18 -9.52 1.78
C GLU A 371 23.73 -8.49 2.81
N THR A 372 24.51 -8.25 3.86
CA THR A 372 24.19 -7.25 4.89
C THR A 372 24.27 -5.85 4.30
N GLU A 373 25.31 -5.57 3.53
CA GLU A 373 25.48 -4.34 2.77
C GLU A 373 24.33 -4.14 1.79
N LEU A 374 24.00 -5.16 0.98
CA LEU A 374 22.90 -5.10 0.03
C LEU A 374 21.58 -4.73 0.72
N LEU A 375 21.24 -5.46 1.78
CA LEU A 375 20.00 -5.22 2.53
C LEU A 375 19.97 -3.82 3.16
N THR A 376 21.11 -3.34 3.65
CA THR A 376 21.21 -2.00 4.23
C THR A 376 21.05 -0.93 3.16
N MET A 377 21.69 -1.08 2.00
CA MET A 377 21.53 -0.19 0.84
C MET A 377 20.07 -0.15 0.36
N LEU A 378 19.41 -1.31 0.23
CA LEU A 378 18.02 -1.37 -0.20
C LEU A 378 17.08 -0.73 0.82
N LYS A 379 17.29 -0.95 2.12
CA LYS A 379 16.56 -0.25 3.18
C LYS A 379 16.78 1.26 3.11
N PHE A 380 18.01 1.71 2.88
CA PHE A 380 18.33 3.13 2.70
C PHE A 380 17.55 3.77 1.54
N TYR A 381 17.59 3.18 0.34
CA TYR A 381 16.83 3.70 -0.80
C TYR A 381 15.31 3.55 -0.65
N HIS A 382 14.85 2.56 0.12
CA HIS A 382 13.45 2.41 0.46
C HIS A 382 12.98 3.53 1.40
N ASP A 383 13.76 3.83 2.44
CA ASP A 383 13.47 4.91 3.38
C ASP A 383 13.51 6.28 2.69
N LEU A 384 14.33 6.47 1.65
CA LEU A 384 14.30 7.64 0.77
C LEU A 384 13.09 7.70 -0.18
N GLY A 385 12.32 6.61 -0.32
CA GLY A 385 11.23 6.51 -1.29
C GLY A 385 11.69 6.35 -2.74
N HIS A 386 12.98 6.11 -2.98
CA HIS A 386 13.52 5.91 -4.33
C HIS A 386 13.17 4.52 -4.88
N ILE A 387 13.04 3.52 -4.01
CA ILE A 387 12.65 2.16 -4.38
C ILE A 387 11.61 1.64 -3.39
N ILE A 388 10.96 0.54 -3.73
CA ILE A 388 10.17 -0.23 -2.76
C ILE A 388 10.82 -1.58 -2.56
N TYR A 389 11.21 -1.85 -1.32
CA TYR A 389 11.81 -3.11 -0.92
C TYR A 389 11.14 -3.66 0.32
N PHE A 390 10.79 -4.94 0.28
CA PHE A 390 9.97 -5.61 1.27
C PHE A 390 10.71 -6.65 2.10
N GLY A 391 12.00 -6.87 1.83
CA GLY A 391 12.80 -7.83 2.56
C GLY A 391 13.41 -7.20 3.81
N GLY A 392 13.36 -7.96 4.91
CA GLY A 392 14.21 -7.68 6.07
C GLY A 392 13.54 -7.33 7.39
N ASP A 393 12.26 -7.67 7.61
CA ASP A 393 11.68 -7.83 8.97
C ASP A 393 10.50 -8.82 9.00
N GLY A 394 10.54 -9.78 9.94
CA GLY A 394 9.41 -10.46 10.57
C GLY A 394 8.58 -11.49 9.81
N ASP A 395 8.39 -11.37 8.49
CA ASP A 395 7.31 -12.14 7.83
C ASP A 395 7.84 -13.39 7.11
N GLN A 396 7.49 -14.57 7.64
CA GLN A 396 7.85 -15.87 7.05
C GLN A 396 6.88 -16.32 5.94
N LYS A 397 5.72 -15.67 5.77
CA LYS A 397 4.65 -16.17 4.89
C LYS A 397 4.88 -15.97 3.39
N SER A 398 5.60 -14.94 2.97
CA SER A 398 5.87 -14.69 1.54
C SER A 398 7.37 -14.60 1.26
N GLN A 399 8.02 -15.76 1.20
CA GLN A 399 9.41 -15.88 0.73
C GLN A 399 9.62 -15.24 -0.65
N ALA A 400 8.58 -15.24 -1.50
CA ALA A 400 8.59 -14.63 -2.83
C ALA A 400 8.83 -13.11 -2.81
N LEU A 401 8.35 -12.38 -1.79
CA LEU A 401 8.47 -10.92 -1.73
C LEU A 401 9.77 -10.43 -1.11
N LYS A 402 10.49 -11.29 -0.38
CA LYS A 402 11.82 -10.98 0.16
C LYS A 402 12.84 -10.79 -0.96
N ASP A 403 12.63 -11.45 -2.09
CA ASP A 403 13.51 -11.36 -3.24
C ASP A 403 13.14 -10.20 -4.17
N VAL A 404 12.00 -9.52 -3.99
CA VAL A 404 11.49 -8.52 -4.95
C VAL A 404 11.88 -7.10 -4.57
N VAL A 405 12.50 -6.38 -5.51
CA VAL A 405 12.83 -4.96 -5.42
C VAL A 405 12.18 -4.22 -6.57
N ILE A 406 11.35 -3.22 -6.25
CA ILE A 406 10.70 -2.35 -7.23
C ILE A 406 11.56 -1.09 -7.36
N LEU A 407 12.13 -0.88 -8.54
CA LEU A 407 13.03 0.23 -8.82
C LEU A 407 12.30 1.55 -9.06
N ASP A 408 11.05 1.49 -9.50
CA ASP A 408 10.23 2.66 -9.82
C ASP A 408 8.91 2.59 -9.05
N PRO A 409 8.76 3.37 -7.97
CA PRO A 409 7.51 3.41 -7.21
C PRO A 409 6.36 4.05 -8.00
N GLN A 410 6.63 4.97 -8.95
CA GLN A 410 5.58 5.54 -9.82
C GLN A 410 4.94 4.46 -10.69
N TRP A 411 5.76 3.59 -11.28
CA TRP A 411 5.26 2.42 -11.99
C TRP A 411 4.34 1.54 -11.13
N LEU A 412 4.69 1.28 -9.86
CA LEU A 412 3.83 0.50 -8.97
C LEU A 412 2.49 1.20 -8.69
N ILE A 413 2.51 2.52 -8.50
CA ILE A 413 1.29 3.33 -8.35
C ILE A 413 0.42 3.14 -9.59
N ASP A 414 0.99 3.21 -10.79
CA ASP A 414 0.24 3.09 -12.03
C ASP A 414 -0.33 1.67 -12.24
N VAL A 415 0.36 0.64 -11.74
CA VAL A 415 -0.19 -0.73 -11.68
C VAL A 415 -1.38 -0.81 -10.74
N PHE A 416 -1.26 -0.28 -9.52
CA PHE A 416 -2.35 -0.28 -8.55
C PHE A 416 -3.54 0.55 -9.04
N LYS A 417 -3.28 1.68 -9.69
CA LYS A 417 -4.30 2.56 -10.28
C LYS A 417 -5.26 1.82 -11.18
N LYS A 418 -4.72 0.97 -12.06
CA LYS A 418 -5.55 0.14 -12.95
C LYS A 418 -6.66 -0.56 -12.14
N VAL A 419 -6.34 -1.10 -10.96
CA VAL A 419 -7.29 -1.82 -10.08
C VAL A 419 -8.14 -0.90 -9.18
N ILE A 420 -7.56 0.13 -8.57
CA ILE A 420 -8.21 0.86 -7.44
C ILE A 420 -8.88 2.19 -7.81
N THR A 421 -8.76 2.68 -9.06
CA THR A 421 -9.20 4.06 -9.43
C THR A 421 -10.27 4.12 -10.51
N VAL A 422 -11.09 3.07 -10.64
CA VAL A 422 -11.81 2.76 -11.88
C VAL A 422 -12.81 3.85 -12.33
N THR A 423 -12.53 4.43 -13.51
CA THR A 423 -13.55 4.82 -14.51
C THR A 423 -13.07 4.41 -15.89
N PRO A 424 -13.70 3.42 -16.57
CA PRO A 424 -13.32 3.07 -17.93
C PRO A 424 -13.90 4.08 -18.93
N PRO A 425 -13.21 4.38 -20.05
CA PRO A 425 -13.80 5.10 -21.18
C PRO A 425 -15.01 4.33 -21.71
N GLN A 426 -16.12 5.01 -22.05
CA GLN A 426 -17.38 4.38 -22.48
C GLN A 426 -17.21 3.39 -23.66
N ARG A 427 -16.16 3.54 -24.48
CA ARG A 427 -15.85 2.66 -25.61
C ARG A 427 -15.19 1.32 -25.26
N GLN A 428 -14.59 1.17 -24.08
CA GLN A 428 -13.87 -0.06 -23.66
C GLN A 428 -14.77 -1.08 -22.94
N MET A 429 -16.06 -0.79 -22.80
CA MET A 429 -16.96 -1.58 -21.95
C MET A 429 -17.34 -2.94 -22.56
N THR A 430 -17.40 -3.12 -23.88
CA THR A 430 -18.24 -4.17 -24.52
C THR A 430 -17.94 -5.61 -24.10
N ASP A 431 -16.68 -6.00 -23.88
CA ASP A 431 -16.31 -7.41 -23.73
C ASP A 431 -16.24 -7.88 -22.26
N HIS A 432 -16.07 -6.95 -21.32
CA HIS A 432 -15.91 -7.24 -19.88
C HIS A 432 -16.87 -6.46 -18.97
N VAL A 433 -17.96 -5.88 -19.49
CA VAL A 433 -18.95 -5.10 -18.72
C VAL A 433 -19.33 -5.77 -17.40
N LYS A 434 -19.60 -7.09 -17.45
CA LYS A 434 -20.07 -7.84 -16.29
C LYS A 434 -19.02 -7.87 -15.19
N SER A 435 -17.77 -8.20 -15.53
CA SER A 435 -16.65 -8.22 -14.59
C SER A 435 -16.38 -6.83 -14.00
N TRP A 436 -16.48 -5.78 -14.83
CA TRP A 436 -16.35 -4.39 -14.37
C TRP A 436 -17.45 -3.99 -13.38
N ASN A 437 -18.70 -4.33 -13.67
CA ASN A 437 -19.81 -4.05 -12.78
C ASN A 437 -19.68 -4.80 -11.46
N ARG A 438 -19.24 -6.07 -11.49
CA ARG A 438 -18.95 -6.84 -10.27
C ARG A 438 -17.84 -6.21 -9.42
N LEU A 439 -16.78 -5.68 -10.05
CA LEU A 439 -15.75 -4.95 -9.31
C LEU A 439 -16.31 -3.69 -8.65
N LYS A 440 -17.13 -2.94 -9.39
CA LYS A 440 -17.69 -1.65 -8.95
C LYS A 440 -18.81 -1.80 -7.91
N GLU A 441 -19.66 -2.81 -8.02
CA GLU A 441 -20.85 -3.00 -7.17
C GLU A 441 -20.57 -3.94 -6.00
N ASP A 442 -19.90 -5.07 -6.26
CA ASP A 442 -19.65 -6.12 -5.28
C ASP A 442 -18.23 -6.08 -4.70
N GLY A 443 -17.34 -5.23 -5.24
CA GLY A 443 -15.92 -5.25 -4.88
C GLY A 443 -15.20 -6.53 -5.31
N ILE A 444 -15.69 -7.22 -6.36
CA ILE A 444 -15.16 -8.51 -6.80
C ILE A 444 -14.36 -8.35 -8.09
N LEU A 445 -13.06 -8.60 -8.01
CA LEU A 445 -12.12 -8.60 -9.13
C LEU A 445 -11.95 -10.01 -9.68
N GLU A 446 -12.43 -10.26 -10.90
CA GLU A 446 -12.28 -11.55 -11.58
C GLU A 446 -10.93 -11.66 -12.31
N ASP A 447 -10.37 -12.87 -12.36
CA ASP A 447 -9.05 -13.12 -12.98
C ASP A 447 -8.98 -12.70 -14.46
N ILE A 448 -10.09 -12.86 -15.18
CA ILE A 448 -10.24 -12.42 -16.58
C ILE A 448 -10.11 -10.90 -16.73
N LEU A 449 -10.61 -10.15 -15.75
CA LEU A 449 -10.53 -8.70 -15.76
C LEU A 449 -9.11 -8.25 -15.42
N ILE A 450 -8.42 -8.96 -14.52
CA ILE A 450 -6.98 -8.74 -14.26
C ILE A 450 -6.19 -8.96 -15.54
N ASP A 451 -6.43 -10.06 -16.27
CA ASP A 451 -5.73 -10.33 -17.53
C ASP A 451 -5.95 -9.23 -18.55
N TYR A 452 -7.17 -8.67 -18.62
CA TYR A 452 -7.49 -7.55 -19.49
C TYR A 452 -6.79 -6.24 -19.07
N MET A 453 -6.71 -5.96 -17.78
CA MET A 453 -6.11 -4.71 -17.27
C MET A 453 -4.57 -4.76 -17.31
N TRP A 454 -4.00 -5.94 -17.15
CA TRP A 454 -2.57 -6.21 -17.06
C TRP A 454 -2.05 -7.02 -18.24
N GLN A 455 -2.62 -6.86 -19.44
CA GLN A 455 -2.20 -7.56 -20.67
C GLN A 455 -0.69 -7.45 -20.93
N ASP A 456 -0.15 -6.26 -20.66
CA ASP A 456 1.25 -5.85 -20.75
C ASP A 456 2.13 -6.38 -19.58
N LEU A 457 1.51 -6.90 -18.52
CA LEU A 457 2.15 -7.27 -17.25
C LEU A 457 1.90 -8.73 -16.84
N LEU A 458 1.25 -9.54 -17.69
CA LEU A 458 0.91 -10.94 -17.41
C LEU A 458 2.08 -11.79 -16.88
N PRO A 459 3.33 -11.68 -17.38
CA PRO A 459 4.46 -12.44 -16.84
C PRO A 459 4.77 -12.15 -15.36
N LYS A 460 4.30 -11.02 -14.82
CA LYS A 460 4.50 -10.59 -13.43
C LYS A 460 3.19 -10.56 -12.62
N LYS A 461 2.06 -10.98 -13.20
CA LYS A 461 0.73 -10.96 -12.58
C LYS A 461 0.74 -11.54 -11.16
N GLN A 462 1.33 -12.72 -10.97
CA GLN A 462 1.35 -13.35 -9.64
C GLN A 462 2.13 -12.52 -8.61
N ALA A 463 3.32 -12.01 -8.98
CA ALA A 463 4.10 -11.18 -8.06
C ALA A 463 3.36 -9.88 -7.68
N LEU A 464 2.64 -9.28 -8.64
CA LEU A 464 1.80 -8.11 -8.39
C LEU A 464 0.62 -8.41 -7.46
N LEU A 465 -0.04 -9.55 -7.66
CA LEU A 465 -1.11 -10.03 -6.77
C LEU A 465 -0.58 -10.30 -5.37
N ASP A 466 0.59 -10.93 -5.24
CA ASP A 466 1.25 -11.18 -3.95
C ASP A 466 1.58 -9.86 -3.23
N ILE A 467 2.04 -8.84 -3.96
CA ILE A 467 2.28 -7.50 -3.41
C ILE A 467 0.96 -6.88 -2.91
N MET A 468 -0.09 -6.90 -3.72
CA MET A 468 -1.40 -6.34 -3.33
C MET A 468 -2.02 -7.08 -2.14
N ASP A 469 -1.87 -8.41 -2.08
CA ASP A 469 -2.31 -9.24 -0.96
C ASP A 469 -1.52 -8.90 0.32
N LYS A 470 -0.19 -8.72 0.22
CA LYS A 470 0.66 -8.27 1.34
C LYS A 470 0.25 -6.91 1.90
N PHE A 471 -0.22 -6.02 1.05
CA PHE A 471 -0.70 -4.70 1.47
C PHE A 471 -2.13 -4.70 1.98
N ASP A 472 -2.76 -5.88 2.09
CA ASP A 472 -4.16 -6.02 2.46
C ASP A 472 -5.08 -5.17 1.55
N LEU A 473 -4.71 -5.01 0.27
CA LEU A 473 -5.53 -4.32 -0.74
C LEU A 473 -6.57 -5.25 -1.36
N LEU A 474 -6.27 -6.54 -1.40
CA LEU A 474 -7.15 -7.59 -1.86
C LEU A 474 -6.93 -8.89 -1.09
N CYS A 475 -7.86 -9.84 -1.24
CA CYS A 475 -7.64 -11.24 -0.86
C CYS A 475 -8.37 -12.19 -1.81
N GLU A 476 -7.82 -13.40 -2.00
CA GLU A 476 -8.47 -14.42 -2.83
C GLU A 476 -9.83 -14.81 -2.22
N ARG A 477 -10.82 -14.97 -3.10
CA ARG A 477 -12.17 -15.40 -2.74
C ARG A 477 -12.29 -16.93 -2.82
N ILE A 478 -12.66 -17.54 -1.70
CA ILE A 478 -12.88 -18.99 -1.57
C ILE A 478 -14.36 -19.28 -1.82
N GLU A 479 -14.69 -19.85 -2.98
CA GLU A 479 -16.03 -20.37 -3.25
C GLU A 479 -16.17 -21.84 -2.81
N GLU A 480 -17.18 -22.15 -2.00
CA GLU A 480 -17.50 -23.54 -1.67
C GLU A 480 -18.07 -24.28 -2.88
N GLY A 481 -17.45 -25.41 -3.24
CA GLY A 481 -17.92 -26.30 -4.31
C GLY A 481 -17.16 -26.22 -5.63
N LYS A 482 -15.96 -25.62 -5.64
CA LYS A 482 -15.07 -25.56 -6.82
C LYS A 482 -14.98 -26.95 -7.49
N LYS A 483 -15.61 -27.08 -8.66
CA LYS A 483 -15.12 -28.00 -9.69
C LYS A 483 -13.78 -27.43 -10.15
N THR A 484 -12.84 -28.27 -10.56
CA THR A 484 -11.43 -27.96 -10.89
C THR A 484 -11.20 -26.88 -11.97
N HIS A 485 -12.23 -26.18 -12.46
CA HIS A 485 -12.22 -25.30 -13.63
C HIS A 485 -12.95 -23.94 -13.41
N GLN A 486 -13.31 -23.52 -12.20
CA GLN A 486 -13.87 -22.18 -11.97
C GLN A 486 -12.76 -21.11 -11.89
N ALA A 487 -13.03 -19.94 -12.49
CA ALA A 487 -12.10 -18.81 -12.56
C ALA A 487 -11.80 -18.22 -11.17
N ILE A 488 -10.55 -17.82 -10.96
CA ILE A 488 -10.09 -17.18 -9.72
C ILE A 488 -10.74 -15.80 -9.59
N SER A 489 -11.02 -15.36 -8.36
CA SER A 489 -11.52 -14.01 -8.09
C SER A 489 -11.03 -13.51 -6.74
N TYR A 490 -11.04 -12.19 -6.55
CA TYR A 490 -10.52 -11.50 -5.37
C TYR A 490 -11.52 -10.50 -4.84
N TYR A 491 -11.55 -10.30 -3.52
CA TYR A 491 -12.23 -9.17 -2.90
C TYR A 491 -11.32 -7.94 -2.90
N VAL A 492 -11.85 -6.77 -3.25
CA VAL A 492 -11.17 -5.47 -3.27
C VAL A 492 -12.05 -4.43 -2.55
N PRO A 493 -12.00 -4.35 -1.21
CA PRO A 493 -12.96 -3.54 -0.45
C PRO A 493 -12.93 -2.04 -0.76
N SER A 494 -11.79 -1.50 -1.22
CA SER A 494 -11.67 -0.09 -1.60
C SER A 494 -12.50 0.30 -2.83
N MET A 495 -12.96 -0.68 -3.62
CA MET A 495 -13.79 -0.48 -4.80
C MET A 495 -15.29 -0.48 -4.52
N LEU A 496 -15.70 -0.86 -3.30
CA LEU A 496 -17.11 -0.91 -2.92
C LEU A 496 -17.72 0.49 -2.92
N GLN A 497 -19.03 0.58 -3.19
CA GLN A 497 -19.74 1.84 -3.08
C GLN A 497 -20.25 2.09 -1.66
N ARG A 498 -20.34 3.37 -1.30
CA ARG A 498 -21.05 3.82 -0.09
C ARG A 498 -22.54 3.68 -0.31
N ARG A 499 -23.30 3.29 0.73
CA ARG A 499 -24.77 3.31 0.65
C ARG A 499 -25.28 4.74 0.54
N THR A 500 -26.14 5.00 -0.43
CA THR A 500 -26.85 6.28 -0.59
C THR A 500 -28.10 6.40 0.28
N SER A 501 -28.63 5.29 0.80
CA SER A 501 -29.79 5.28 1.70
C SER A 501 -29.36 5.04 3.16
N VAL A 502 -29.70 6.00 4.02
CA VAL A 502 -29.57 5.94 5.49
C VAL A 502 -30.63 5.01 6.07
N SER A 503 -30.77 3.78 5.55
CA SER A 503 -31.36 2.73 6.35
C SER A 503 -30.30 2.34 7.37
N GLN A 504 -30.36 3.00 8.54
CA GLN A 504 -29.77 2.44 9.74
C GLN A 504 -30.32 1.02 9.82
N LEU A 505 -29.51 0.01 9.46
CA LEU A 505 -29.80 -1.35 9.86
C LEU A 505 -29.76 -1.26 11.38
N GLU A 506 -30.93 -1.13 11.99
CA GLU A 506 -31.08 -1.04 13.43
C GLU A 506 -30.29 -2.22 14.01
N ASP A 507 -29.34 -1.90 14.90
CA ASP A 507 -28.64 -2.98 15.58
C ASP A 507 -29.68 -3.82 16.31
N SER A 508 -29.49 -5.13 16.28
CA SER A 508 -30.28 -6.01 17.13
C SER A 508 -30.25 -5.47 18.57
N GLU A 509 -31.40 -5.34 19.21
CA GLU A 509 -31.51 -4.92 20.62
C GLU A 509 -30.62 -5.78 21.55
N HIS A 510 -30.30 -6.99 21.10
CA HIS A 510 -29.51 -7.99 21.85
C HIS A 510 -28.06 -8.12 21.36
N ALA A 511 -27.59 -7.19 20.52
CA ALA A 511 -26.21 -7.14 20.07
C ALA A 511 -25.21 -6.88 21.20
N SER A 512 -24.03 -7.51 21.13
CA SER A 512 -22.87 -7.05 21.89
C SER A 512 -22.09 -6.05 21.04
N VAL A 513 -22.02 -4.80 21.51
CA VAL A 513 -21.45 -3.68 20.74
C VAL A 513 -20.28 -3.05 21.48
N PHE A 514 -19.16 -2.89 20.78
CA PHE A 514 -18.03 -2.08 21.23
C PHE A 514 -17.45 -1.27 20.07
N PHE A 515 -16.58 -0.33 20.38
CA PHE A 515 -16.07 0.68 19.47
C PHE A 515 -14.54 0.70 19.53
N VAL A 516 -13.91 0.86 18.37
CA VAL A 516 -12.50 1.24 18.24
C VAL A 516 -12.47 2.73 17.92
N ASP A 517 -12.16 3.57 18.90
CA ASP A 517 -12.09 5.03 18.73
C ASP A 517 -10.68 5.45 18.30
N PHE A 518 -10.57 6.10 17.15
CA PHE A 518 -9.32 6.62 16.56
C PHE A 518 -9.09 8.11 16.86
N GLN A 519 -9.77 8.68 17.85
CA GLN A 519 -9.52 10.03 18.37
C GLN A 519 -9.63 11.11 17.28
N GLY A 520 -10.55 10.90 16.33
CA GLY A 520 -10.84 11.83 15.24
C GLY A 520 -10.08 11.59 13.94
N PHE A 521 -9.25 10.55 13.84
CA PHE A 521 -8.57 10.20 12.58
C PHE A 521 -8.55 8.70 12.27
N LEU A 522 -9.49 8.28 11.43
CA LEU A 522 -9.53 6.93 10.86
C LEU A 522 -9.29 7.03 9.35
N PRO A 523 -8.18 6.50 8.80
CA PRO A 523 -7.98 6.39 7.35
C PRO A 523 -8.90 5.31 6.73
N ASP A 524 -9.52 5.60 5.58
CA ASP A 524 -10.32 4.60 4.84
C ASP A 524 -9.50 3.36 4.51
N GLY A 525 -8.25 3.56 4.07
CA GLY A 525 -7.32 2.48 3.80
C GLY A 525 -7.01 1.60 5.00
N LEU A 526 -7.11 2.09 6.24
CA LEU A 526 -6.95 1.23 7.42
C LEU A 526 -8.19 0.33 7.62
N PHE A 527 -9.38 0.90 7.48
CA PHE A 527 -10.62 0.16 7.58
C PHE A 527 -10.70 -0.96 6.54
N HIS A 528 -10.39 -0.67 5.27
CA HIS A 528 -10.43 -1.67 4.19
C HIS A 528 -9.46 -2.82 4.42
N ARG A 529 -8.29 -2.56 5.02
CA ARG A 529 -7.34 -3.62 5.39
C ARG A 529 -7.87 -4.53 6.50
N LEU A 530 -8.49 -3.94 7.52
CA LEU A 530 -9.16 -4.72 8.56
C LEU A 530 -10.28 -5.58 7.96
N VAL A 531 -11.04 -5.04 6.99
CA VAL A 531 -12.04 -5.80 6.23
C VAL A 531 -11.40 -6.96 5.45
N VAL A 532 -10.28 -6.75 4.74
CA VAL A 532 -9.55 -7.82 4.04
C VAL A 532 -9.14 -8.94 5.01
N ARG A 533 -8.66 -8.60 6.20
CA ARG A 533 -8.30 -9.60 7.23
C ARG A 533 -9.52 -10.32 7.79
N ALA A 534 -10.63 -9.60 8.01
CA ALA A 534 -11.91 -10.19 8.44
C ALA A 534 -12.48 -11.15 7.37
N LEU A 535 -12.33 -10.82 6.08
CA LEU A 535 -12.69 -11.70 4.97
C LEU A 535 -11.90 -13.00 5.00
N ARG A 536 -10.57 -12.94 5.20
CA ARG A 536 -9.74 -14.15 5.31
C ARG A 536 -10.16 -15.00 6.52
N TRP A 537 -10.37 -14.36 7.66
CA TRP A 537 -10.79 -15.04 8.90
C TRP A 537 -12.16 -15.72 8.75
N SER A 538 -13.14 -15.02 8.20
CA SER A 538 -14.50 -15.53 7.98
C SER A 538 -14.52 -16.67 6.95
N GLN A 539 -13.86 -16.51 5.80
CA GLN A 539 -13.83 -17.54 4.75
C GLN A 539 -13.18 -18.85 5.23
N ASN A 540 -12.14 -18.77 6.06
CA ASN A 540 -11.47 -19.96 6.61
C ASN A 540 -12.37 -20.79 7.54
N ARG A 541 -13.42 -20.17 8.10
CA ARG A 541 -14.42 -20.84 8.94
C ARG A 541 -15.58 -21.43 8.15
N GLY A 542 -15.65 -21.17 6.85
CA GLY A 542 -16.76 -21.53 5.97
C GLY A 542 -17.94 -20.57 6.11
N GLY A 543 -19.14 -21.06 5.79
CA GLY A 543 -20.38 -20.28 5.91
C GLY A 543 -20.79 -19.57 4.61
N THR A 544 -21.65 -18.55 4.73
CA THR A 544 -22.16 -17.81 3.56
C THR A 544 -21.19 -16.69 3.15
N ASN A 545 -21.32 -16.25 1.90
CA ASN A 545 -20.57 -15.08 1.43
C ASN A 545 -20.86 -13.85 2.32
N PRO A 546 -19.82 -13.05 2.63
CA PRO A 546 -19.95 -11.82 3.41
C PRO A 546 -20.77 -10.77 2.65
N VAL A 547 -21.40 -9.86 3.40
CA VAL A 547 -22.11 -8.70 2.85
C VAL A 547 -21.22 -7.47 3.04
N LEU A 548 -20.83 -6.83 1.94
CA LEU A 548 -19.84 -5.77 1.95
C LEU A 548 -20.36 -4.47 1.33
N HIS A 549 -19.96 -3.36 1.95
CA HIS A 549 -20.14 -1.97 1.52
C HIS A 549 -18.85 -1.20 1.85
N TYR A 550 -18.69 -0.01 1.28
CA TYR A 550 -17.45 0.78 1.45
C TYR A 550 -17.07 1.05 2.91
N ASP A 551 -18.07 1.27 3.77
CA ASP A 551 -17.94 1.63 5.18
C ASP A 551 -18.48 0.54 6.13
N ARG A 552 -18.90 -0.62 5.61
CA ARG A 552 -19.46 -1.71 6.43
C ARG A 552 -19.22 -3.09 5.84
N GLY A 553 -18.85 -4.06 6.68
CA GLY A 553 -18.79 -5.47 6.32
C GLY A 553 -19.49 -6.35 7.35
N SER A 554 -20.21 -7.38 6.90
CA SER A 554 -20.76 -8.46 7.74
C SER A 554 -20.05 -9.78 7.44
N PHE A 555 -19.67 -10.49 8.50
CA PHE A 555 -18.77 -11.63 8.45
C PHE A 555 -19.32 -12.79 9.30
N TYR A 556 -19.15 -14.00 8.79
CA TYR A 556 -19.49 -15.23 9.50
C TYR A 556 -18.47 -15.52 10.61
N VAL A 557 -18.94 -15.90 11.80
CA VAL A 557 -18.12 -16.38 12.91
C VAL A 557 -18.33 -17.89 13.12
N ASP A 558 -19.58 -18.30 13.28
CA ASP A 558 -20.01 -19.69 13.41
C ASP A 558 -21.49 -19.88 13.02
N ASP A 559 -22.00 -21.10 13.12
CA ASP A 559 -23.38 -21.45 12.75
C ASP A 559 -24.47 -20.62 13.46
N GLN A 560 -24.13 -19.97 14.57
CA GLN A 560 -25.03 -19.20 15.42
C GLN A 560 -24.69 -17.71 15.49
N HIS A 561 -23.56 -17.25 14.97
CA HIS A 561 -23.07 -15.89 15.19
C HIS A 561 -22.46 -15.27 13.93
N GLU A 562 -22.69 -13.98 13.80
CA GLU A 562 -22.06 -13.10 12.81
C GLU A 562 -21.51 -11.87 13.53
N PHE A 563 -20.57 -11.18 12.89
CA PHE A 563 -20.12 -9.87 13.36
C PHE A 563 -20.05 -8.88 12.21
N THR A 564 -20.26 -7.61 12.53
CA THR A 564 -20.14 -6.51 11.57
C THR A 564 -19.11 -5.49 12.00
N LEU A 565 -18.32 -5.02 11.04
CA LEU A 565 -17.47 -3.85 11.18
C LEU A 565 -18.13 -2.69 10.45
N GLN A 566 -18.31 -1.56 11.11
CA GLN A 566 -18.85 -0.34 10.50
C GLN A 566 -17.97 0.86 10.85
N MET A 567 -17.39 1.48 9.83
CA MET A 567 -16.66 2.74 9.96
C MET A 567 -17.65 3.91 10.02
N ASP A 568 -17.48 4.80 10.97
CA ASP A 568 -18.28 6.02 11.07
C ASP A 568 -17.44 7.19 11.59
N ARG A 569 -17.84 8.40 11.20
CA ARG A 569 -17.21 9.65 11.62
C ARG A 569 -18.31 10.63 12.01
N GLN A 570 -18.43 10.86 13.30
CA GLN A 570 -19.46 11.71 13.87
C GLN A 570 -18.82 12.74 14.80
N ASN A 571 -19.03 14.03 14.52
CA ASN A 571 -18.36 15.12 15.23
C ASN A 571 -16.83 14.93 15.20
N ASN A 572 -16.16 15.08 16.35
CA ASN A 572 -14.72 14.86 16.52
C ASN A 572 -14.36 13.37 16.78
N LEU A 573 -15.31 12.44 16.61
CA LEU A 573 -15.07 11.01 16.75
C LEU A 573 -14.94 10.36 15.38
N SER A 574 -13.94 9.50 15.25
CA SER A 574 -13.78 8.61 14.10
C SER A 574 -13.56 7.22 14.65
N PHE A 575 -14.46 6.30 14.37
CA PHE A 575 -14.44 4.99 15.02
C PHE A 575 -14.86 3.86 14.08
N ILE A 576 -14.46 2.64 14.46
CA ILE A 576 -15.04 1.42 13.92
C ILE A 576 -15.97 0.85 14.99
N LYS A 577 -17.25 0.77 14.68
CA LYS A 577 -18.24 0.07 15.49
C LYS A 577 -18.18 -1.42 15.16
N VAL A 578 -18.02 -2.23 16.20
CA VAL A 578 -18.03 -3.69 16.11
C VAL A 578 -19.31 -4.18 16.77
N ASN A 579 -20.11 -4.93 16.02
CA ASN A 579 -21.37 -5.49 16.50
C ASN A 579 -21.32 -7.01 16.33
N VAL A 580 -21.53 -7.75 17.40
CA VAL A 580 -21.64 -9.22 17.42
C VAL A 580 -23.10 -9.59 17.66
N THR A 581 -23.68 -10.38 16.77
CA THR A 581 -25.09 -10.79 16.82
C THR A 581 -25.24 -12.30 16.67
N ARG A 582 -26.39 -12.82 17.11
CA ARG A 582 -26.80 -14.17 16.72
C ARG A 582 -27.28 -14.17 15.28
N ALA A 583 -26.74 -15.08 14.47
CA ALA A 583 -27.08 -15.21 13.06
C ALA A 583 -28.58 -15.48 12.88
N PRO A 584 -29.28 -14.73 12.01
CA PRO A 584 -30.71 -14.92 11.76
C PRO A 584 -31.02 -16.22 11.01
N VAL A 585 -30.02 -16.76 10.30
CA VAL A 585 -30.12 -17.99 9.51
C VAL A 585 -28.90 -18.85 9.81
N ILE A 586 -29.12 -20.15 10.00
CA ILE A 586 -28.01 -21.10 10.13
C ILE A 586 -27.29 -21.19 8.79
N HIS A 587 -26.02 -20.80 8.76
CA HIS A 587 -25.20 -20.78 7.55
C HIS A 587 -24.76 -22.18 7.07
N THR A 588 -25.36 -23.27 7.57
CA THR A 588 -25.04 -24.66 7.19
C THR A 588 -26.06 -25.29 6.25
N LYS A 589 -25.60 -26.18 5.38
CA LYS A 589 -26.43 -27.04 4.51
C LYS A 589 -27.10 -28.22 5.25
N ARG A 590 -27.24 -28.17 6.59
CA ARG A 590 -27.85 -29.26 7.36
C ARG A 590 -29.35 -29.29 7.12
N SER A 591 -29.90 -30.49 6.88
CA SER A 591 -31.32 -30.75 6.52
C SER A 591 -32.34 -30.44 7.64
N LYS A 592 -31.87 -30.02 8.82
CA LYS A 592 -32.70 -29.53 9.93
C LYS A 592 -32.09 -28.23 10.44
N GLN A 593 -32.80 -27.12 10.26
CA GLN A 593 -32.46 -25.84 10.86
C GLN A 593 -32.98 -25.82 12.31
N PRO A 594 -32.13 -25.89 13.35
CA PRO A 594 -32.55 -25.52 14.69
C PRO A 594 -33.07 -24.07 14.71
N LYS A 595 -34.08 -23.81 15.53
CA LYS A 595 -34.56 -22.44 15.74
C LYS A 595 -33.54 -21.70 16.62
N ILE A 596 -32.73 -20.82 16.03
CA ILE A 596 -31.88 -19.90 16.81
C ILE A 596 -32.77 -18.79 17.36
N ASN A 597 -32.67 -18.52 18.66
CA ASN A 597 -33.32 -17.37 19.25
C ASN A 597 -32.47 -16.11 18.99
N VAL A 598 -32.76 -15.43 17.88
CA VAL A 598 -32.11 -14.17 17.47
C VAL A 598 -32.35 -13.05 18.50
N LYS A 599 -33.29 -13.23 19.43
CA LYS A 599 -33.59 -12.29 20.52
C LYS A 599 -32.78 -12.54 21.81
N LYS A 600 -31.74 -13.39 21.76
CA LYS A 600 -30.81 -13.60 22.87
C LYS A 600 -29.48 -12.93 22.55
N ALA A 601 -28.78 -12.46 23.58
CA ALA A 601 -27.41 -11.98 23.44
C ALA A 601 -26.50 -13.05 22.79
N PRO A 602 -25.47 -12.64 22.03
CA PRO A 602 -24.45 -13.55 21.54
C PRO A 602 -23.69 -14.21 22.70
N SER A 603 -23.00 -15.31 22.41
CA SER A 603 -22.13 -15.96 23.40
C SER A 603 -20.99 -15.02 23.83
N PRO A 604 -20.72 -14.85 25.15
CA PRO A 604 -19.59 -14.05 25.62
C PRO A 604 -18.24 -14.51 25.08
N ASP A 605 -18.06 -15.82 24.89
CA ASP A 605 -16.83 -16.39 24.33
C ASP A 605 -16.64 -15.95 22.87
N VAL A 606 -17.74 -15.85 22.10
CA VAL A 606 -17.71 -15.40 20.71
C VAL A 606 -17.45 -13.90 20.64
N THR A 607 -18.06 -13.11 21.54
CA THR A 607 -17.80 -11.67 21.63
C THR A 607 -16.32 -11.41 21.97
N LYS A 608 -15.75 -12.18 22.90
CA LYS A 608 -14.33 -12.11 23.23
C LYS A 608 -13.43 -12.51 22.06
N GLU A 609 -13.78 -13.57 21.35
CA GLU A 609 -13.05 -14.03 20.17
C GLU A 609 -13.00 -12.96 19.06
N VAL A 610 -14.12 -12.28 18.80
CA VAL A 610 -14.18 -11.16 17.85
C VAL A 610 -13.38 -9.95 18.35
N HIS A 611 -13.44 -9.66 19.64
CA HIS A 611 -12.63 -8.60 20.27
C HIS A 611 -11.14 -8.84 20.07
N ASP A 612 -10.66 -10.03 20.44
CA ASP A 612 -9.25 -10.40 20.34
C ASP A 612 -8.79 -10.36 18.88
N PHE A 613 -9.63 -10.84 17.94
CA PHE A 613 -9.38 -10.72 16.51
C PHE A 613 -9.19 -9.26 16.06
N VAL A 614 -10.09 -8.35 16.45
CA VAL A 614 -10.00 -6.93 16.04
C VAL A 614 -8.76 -6.27 16.63
N GLU A 615 -8.48 -6.50 17.91
CA GLU A 615 -7.35 -5.90 18.61
C GLU A 615 -6.01 -6.39 18.05
N GLU A 616 -5.82 -7.70 17.90
CA GLU A 616 -4.59 -8.29 17.37
C GLU A 616 -4.29 -7.78 15.95
N ASN A 617 -5.32 -7.70 15.10
CA ASN A 617 -5.14 -7.26 13.71
C ASN A 617 -4.85 -5.76 13.60
N LEU A 618 -5.48 -4.92 14.42
CA LEU A 618 -5.18 -3.49 14.47
C LEU A 618 -3.78 -3.24 15.03
N GLN A 619 -3.38 -3.97 16.07
CA GLN A 619 -2.04 -3.86 16.63
C GLN A 619 -0.98 -4.31 15.62
N ASN A 620 -1.22 -5.40 14.90
CA ASN A 620 -0.34 -5.85 13.83
C ASN A 620 -0.24 -4.82 12.68
N LEU A 621 -1.36 -4.23 12.24
CA LEU A 621 -1.36 -3.17 11.22
C LEU A 621 -0.60 -1.92 11.67
N LYS A 622 -0.75 -1.53 12.95
CA LYS A 622 -0.01 -0.44 13.57
C LYS A 622 1.50 -0.70 13.56
N ASP A 623 1.92 -1.89 13.97
CA ASP A 623 3.34 -2.24 14.06
C ASP A 623 4.01 -2.34 12.68
N MET A 624 3.28 -2.84 11.68
CA MET A 624 3.76 -2.99 10.31
C MET A 624 3.84 -1.64 9.58
N TRP A 625 2.74 -0.88 9.54
CA TRP A 625 2.56 0.19 8.55
C TRP A 625 2.23 1.56 9.16
N ILE A 626 1.65 1.62 10.37
CA ILE A 626 0.99 2.84 10.87
C ILE A 626 1.38 3.15 12.33
N LYS A 627 2.67 3.27 12.61
CA LYS A 627 3.21 3.25 13.99
C LYS A 627 2.65 4.32 14.93
N ARG A 628 2.16 5.43 14.40
CA ARG A 628 1.70 6.61 15.17
C ARG A 628 0.19 6.74 15.27
N ILE A 629 -0.56 5.78 14.74
CA ILE A 629 -2.00 5.76 14.97
C ILE A 629 -2.29 5.38 16.42
N ASN A 630 -3.20 6.14 17.02
CA ASN A 630 -3.71 5.84 18.36
C ASN A 630 -5.16 5.44 18.22
N TYR A 631 -5.52 4.40 18.97
CA TYR A 631 -6.89 4.00 19.13
C TYR A 631 -7.14 3.54 20.56
N SER A 632 -8.39 3.51 20.97
CA SER A 632 -8.82 2.94 22.24
C SER A 632 -10.12 2.17 22.09
N LEU A 633 -10.21 1.03 22.75
CA LEU A 633 -11.43 0.23 22.82
C LEU A 633 -12.40 0.86 23.80
N SER A 634 -13.65 0.97 23.38
CA SER A 634 -14.68 1.71 24.10
C SER A 634 -16.06 1.08 23.97
N VAL A 635 -16.96 1.46 24.87
CA VAL A 635 -18.39 1.11 24.85
C VAL A 635 -19.24 2.36 24.98
N GLU A 636 -20.47 2.31 24.48
CA GLU A 636 -21.39 3.43 24.60
C GLU A 636 -21.81 3.65 26.06
N CYS A 637 -21.70 4.90 26.51
CA CYS A 637 -22.11 5.31 27.83
C CYS A 637 -23.64 5.43 27.91
N PRO A 638 -24.33 4.75 28.86
CA PRO A 638 -25.79 4.79 29.00
C PRO A 638 -26.32 6.11 29.60
N CYS A 639 -25.55 7.19 29.48
CA CYS A 639 -25.89 8.52 30.00
C CYS A 639 -26.98 9.27 29.19
N ARG A 640 -27.53 8.65 28.13
CA ARG A 640 -28.65 9.14 27.29
C ARG A 640 -28.45 10.58 26.78
N ARG A 641 -27.28 10.86 26.22
CA ARG A 641 -27.02 12.14 25.54
C ARG A 641 -27.51 12.09 24.10
N SER A 642 -27.71 13.28 23.52
CA SER A 642 -28.00 13.44 22.10
C SER A 642 -26.81 13.08 21.19
N SER A 643 -25.59 13.07 21.73
CA SER A 643 -24.37 12.72 21.02
C SER A 643 -23.73 11.46 21.62
N LEU A 644 -23.09 10.65 20.77
CA LEU A 644 -22.34 9.47 21.19
C LEU A 644 -21.30 9.84 22.25
N HIS A 645 -21.31 9.10 23.37
CA HIS A 645 -20.38 9.30 24.48
C HIS A 645 -19.77 7.95 24.83
N LEU A 646 -18.46 7.82 24.72
CA LEU A 646 -17.74 6.56 24.85
C LEU A 646 -17.04 6.43 26.21
N LEU A 647 -17.08 5.24 26.80
CA LEU A 647 -16.31 4.85 27.99
C LEU A 647 -15.24 3.85 27.58
N SER A 648 -14.06 3.90 28.21
CA SER A 648 -13.00 2.92 28.00
C SER A 648 -13.48 1.52 28.37
N LEU A 649 -13.40 0.59 27.42
CA LEU A 649 -13.82 -0.80 27.58
C LEU A 649 -12.99 -1.48 28.67
N ASP A 650 -11.66 -1.36 28.64
CA ASP A 650 -10.76 -1.96 29.65
C ASP A 650 -11.17 -1.59 31.07
N LYS A 651 -11.45 -0.30 31.31
CA LYS A 651 -11.90 0.17 32.64
C LYS A 651 -13.26 -0.41 33.02
N CYS A 652 -14.15 -0.57 32.04
CA CYS A 652 -15.45 -1.19 32.26
C CYS A 652 -15.34 -2.69 32.57
N LEU A 653 -14.38 -3.39 31.98
CA LEU A 653 -14.11 -4.80 32.28
C LEU A 653 -13.46 -4.98 33.66
N GLU A 654 -12.56 -4.08 34.06
CA GLU A 654 -11.83 -4.17 35.33
C GLU A 654 -12.61 -3.72 36.57
N LYS A 655 -13.47 -2.71 36.45
CA LYS A 655 -14.10 -2.03 37.59
C LYS A 655 -15.60 -2.20 37.55
N ALA A 656 -16.23 -2.43 38.70
CA ALA A 656 -17.69 -2.52 38.84
C ALA A 656 -18.42 -1.20 38.51
N GLU A 657 -17.74 -0.07 38.72
CA GLU A 657 -18.27 1.26 38.40
C GLU A 657 -17.19 2.15 37.77
N VAL A 658 -17.56 2.85 36.70
CA VAL A 658 -16.70 3.80 36.00
C VAL A 658 -17.36 5.19 36.01
N PRO A 659 -16.63 6.27 36.33
CA PRO A 659 -17.19 7.61 36.30
C PRO A 659 -17.44 8.07 34.87
N CYS A 660 -18.67 8.50 34.60
CA CYS A 660 -19.05 9.27 33.42
C CYS A 660 -18.47 10.69 33.56
N ARG A 661 -17.30 10.94 32.95
CA ARG A 661 -16.58 12.21 33.03
C ARG A 661 -17.09 13.17 31.95
N ILE A 662 -18.18 13.85 32.26
CA ILE A 662 -18.70 14.95 31.43
C ILE A 662 -18.27 16.26 32.07
N GLU A 663 -17.62 17.13 31.30
CA GLU A 663 -17.02 18.40 31.76
C GLU A 663 -17.97 19.39 32.47
N LYS A 664 -19.29 19.11 32.53
CA LYS A 664 -20.32 20.04 33.03
C LYS A 664 -21.34 19.45 34.01
N LEU A 665 -21.17 18.20 34.47
CA LEU A 665 -22.14 17.55 35.37
C LEU A 665 -21.43 16.83 36.52
N PRO A 666 -22.10 16.63 37.69
CA PRO A 666 -21.55 15.78 38.73
C PRO A 666 -21.24 14.38 38.17
N GLN A 667 -20.10 13.82 38.57
CA GLN A 667 -19.62 12.52 38.08
C GLN A 667 -20.63 11.43 38.39
N ARG A 668 -21.45 11.04 37.40
CA ARG A 668 -22.35 9.91 37.50
C ARG A 668 -21.52 8.62 37.39
N LEU A 669 -21.61 7.75 38.40
CA LEU A 669 -21.01 6.42 38.32
C LEU A 669 -21.89 5.52 37.46
N ILE A 670 -21.28 4.85 36.48
CA ILE A 670 -21.94 3.91 35.58
C ILE A 670 -21.54 2.51 36.03
N LYS A 671 -22.54 1.69 36.38
CA LYS A 671 -22.35 0.27 36.63
C LYS A 671 -21.93 -0.43 35.34
N THR A 672 -20.97 -1.34 35.45
CA THR A 672 -20.34 -1.97 34.30
C THR A 672 -20.75 -3.42 34.10
N ASP A 673 -21.62 -3.94 34.96
CA ASP A 673 -22.13 -5.33 34.92
C ASP A 673 -22.56 -5.75 33.52
N GLN A 674 -23.30 -4.88 32.82
CA GLN A 674 -23.76 -5.14 31.45
C GLN A 674 -22.62 -5.30 30.44
N PHE A 675 -21.51 -4.58 30.62
CA PHE A 675 -20.35 -4.66 29.73
C PHE A 675 -19.51 -5.88 30.05
N GLN A 676 -19.33 -6.18 31.34
CA GLN A 676 -18.66 -7.39 31.80
C GLN A 676 -19.40 -8.66 31.34
N ALA A 677 -20.73 -8.65 31.38
CA ALA A 677 -21.56 -9.76 30.89
C ALA A 677 -21.42 -10.01 29.38
N MET A 678 -20.97 -9.03 28.58
CA MET A 678 -20.68 -9.25 27.16
C MET A 678 -19.47 -10.17 26.93
N PHE A 679 -18.60 -10.32 27.94
CA PHE A 679 -17.33 -11.07 27.85
C PHE A 679 -17.18 -12.18 28.91
N ASN A 680 -18.00 -12.16 29.96
CA ASN A 680 -17.97 -13.13 31.05
C ASN A 680 -19.17 -14.08 30.96
N GLN A 681 -18.93 -15.39 31.09
CA GLN A 681 -20.00 -16.38 31.19
C GLN A 681 -20.81 -16.14 32.48
N GLU A 682 -22.11 -15.85 32.34
CA GLU A 682 -23.05 -16.15 33.42
C GLU A 682 -23.33 -17.66 33.39
N SER A 683 -23.29 -18.30 34.57
CA SER A 683 -23.69 -19.70 34.76
C SER A 683 -25.16 -19.88 34.39
N SER A 684 -25.45 -20.06 33.11
CA SER A 684 -26.77 -20.42 32.60
C SER A 684 -26.70 -21.81 31.98
N GLU A 685 -27.66 -22.64 32.37
CA GLU A 685 -27.81 -24.07 32.08
C GLU A 685 -28.08 -24.40 30.59
N GLU A 686 -27.49 -23.66 29.65
CA GLU A 686 -27.36 -24.17 28.29
C GLU A 686 -26.06 -24.96 28.25
N GLU A 687 -26.16 -26.29 28.13
CA GLU A 687 -25.01 -27.12 27.80
C GLU A 687 -24.25 -26.42 26.67
N PRO A 688 -23.02 -25.93 26.93
CA PRO A 688 -22.19 -25.51 25.83
C PRO A 688 -22.11 -26.73 24.93
N ILE A 689 -22.28 -26.53 23.63
CA ILE A 689 -21.58 -27.40 22.68
C ILE A 689 -20.13 -27.29 23.17
N THR A 690 -19.67 -28.34 23.86
CA THR A 690 -18.46 -28.27 24.67
C THR A 690 -17.36 -27.79 23.74
N LEU A 691 -16.47 -26.91 24.24
CA LEU A 691 -15.27 -26.49 23.51
C LEU A 691 -14.52 -27.69 22.88
N GLU A 692 -14.72 -28.90 23.42
CA GLU A 692 -14.28 -30.18 22.86
C GLU A 692 -14.74 -30.48 21.41
N GLU A 693 -15.83 -29.89 20.93
CA GLU A 693 -16.29 -29.99 19.52
C GLU A 693 -15.72 -28.89 18.60
N ARG A 694 -15.11 -27.83 19.14
CA ARG A 694 -14.52 -26.70 18.38
C ARG A 694 -13.00 -26.79 18.18
N LEU A 695 -12.32 -27.68 18.91
CA LEU A 695 -10.90 -27.96 18.68
C LEU A 695 -10.72 -28.52 17.26
N GLU A 696 -9.99 -27.81 16.39
CA GLU A 696 -9.56 -28.41 15.12
C GLU A 696 -8.76 -29.69 15.41
N PRO A 697 -9.04 -30.82 14.74
CA PRO A 697 -8.23 -32.01 14.90
C PRO A 697 -6.80 -31.67 14.46
N LEU A 698 -5.78 -32.06 15.25
CA LEU A 698 -4.34 -31.97 14.94
C LEU A 698 -4.03 -30.90 13.87
N SER A 699 -3.76 -29.65 14.27
CA SER A 699 -3.45 -28.55 13.35
C SER A 699 -2.51 -28.97 12.20
N ASN A 700 -2.59 -28.29 11.06
CA ASN A 700 -1.69 -28.59 9.93
C ASN A 700 -0.21 -28.60 10.33
N ILE A 701 0.19 -27.80 11.33
CA ILE A 701 1.53 -27.80 11.93
C ILE A 701 1.84 -29.16 12.58
N HIS A 702 0.92 -29.70 13.39
CA HIS A 702 1.09 -31.03 13.98
C HIS A 702 1.12 -32.13 12.92
N LEU A 703 0.34 -32.01 11.84
CA LEU A 703 0.37 -32.98 10.74
C LEU A 703 1.69 -32.93 9.98
N GLU A 704 2.22 -31.74 9.72
CA GLU A 704 3.55 -31.52 9.11
C GLU A 704 4.67 -32.14 9.96
N GLU A 705 4.63 -31.94 11.28
CA GLU A 705 5.60 -32.59 12.19
C GLU A 705 5.51 -34.12 12.13
N ILE A 706 4.29 -34.67 12.03
CA ILE A 706 4.11 -36.12 11.87
C ILE A 706 4.67 -36.57 10.52
N VAL A 707 4.46 -35.81 9.43
CA VAL A 707 4.96 -36.16 8.09
C VAL A 707 6.48 -36.18 8.07
N ALA A 708 7.14 -35.18 8.69
CA ALA A 708 8.60 -35.11 8.77
C ALA A 708 9.23 -36.34 9.45
N ASP A 709 8.56 -36.87 10.49
CA ASP A 709 9.03 -38.02 11.27
C ASP A 709 8.54 -39.38 10.73
N LEU A 710 7.60 -39.36 9.76
CA LEU A 710 7.02 -40.53 9.15
C LEU A 710 7.79 -40.95 7.89
N GLY A 711 8.40 -42.13 7.94
CA GLY A 711 9.19 -42.69 6.84
C GLY A 711 8.36 -43.48 5.80
N PRO A 712 8.98 -44.41 5.05
CA PRO A 712 8.34 -45.17 3.97
C PRO A 712 7.17 -46.08 4.44
N GLU A 713 6.98 -46.22 5.75
CA GLU A 713 5.94 -47.04 6.38
C GLU A 713 4.53 -46.43 6.37
N TRP A 714 4.38 -45.22 5.82
CA TRP A 714 3.11 -44.50 5.81
C TRP A 714 1.95 -45.26 5.12
N LYS A 715 2.25 -46.16 4.17
CA LYS A 715 1.22 -47.01 3.53
C LYS A 715 0.61 -47.98 4.53
N ARG A 716 1.44 -48.57 5.40
CA ARG A 716 0.97 -49.43 6.52
C ARG A 716 0.17 -48.61 7.53
N LEU A 717 0.57 -47.36 7.79
CA LEU A 717 -0.21 -46.43 8.61
C LEU A 717 -1.59 -46.21 8.00
N ALA A 718 -1.66 -45.87 6.72
CA ALA A 718 -2.91 -45.62 6.01
C ALA A 718 -3.85 -46.84 6.05
N THR A 719 -3.32 -48.06 5.89
CA THR A 719 -4.09 -49.30 6.06
C THR A 719 -4.62 -49.44 7.49
N ASN A 720 -3.79 -49.19 8.51
CA ASN A 720 -4.18 -49.23 9.92
C ASN A 720 -5.22 -48.17 10.31
N LEU A 721 -5.24 -47.04 9.60
CA LEU A 721 -6.25 -45.98 9.69
C LEU A 721 -7.51 -46.25 8.85
N GLY A 722 -7.59 -47.42 8.20
CA GLY A 722 -8.78 -47.90 7.50
C GLY A 722 -8.93 -47.40 6.06
N PHE A 723 -7.86 -46.98 5.39
CA PHE A 723 -7.89 -46.74 3.94
C PHE A 723 -7.78 -48.04 3.15
N LYS A 724 -8.55 -48.12 2.06
CA LYS A 724 -8.44 -49.20 1.08
C LYS A 724 -7.25 -48.93 0.16
N GLU A 725 -6.69 -49.98 -0.42
CA GLU A 725 -5.52 -49.94 -1.30
C GLU A 725 -5.66 -48.94 -2.47
N GLN A 726 -6.86 -48.85 -3.05
CA GLN A 726 -7.19 -47.89 -4.11
C GLN A 726 -7.05 -46.42 -3.68
N ALA A 727 -7.36 -46.10 -2.42
CA ALA A 727 -7.20 -44.74 -1.89
C ALA A 727 -5.73 -44.42 -1.61
N ILE A 728 -4.97 -45.40 -1.12
CA ILE A 728 -3.53 -45.28 -0.89
C ILE A 728 -2.80 -45.01 -2.22
N TYR A 729 -3.18 -45.73 -3.28
CA TYR A 729 -2.65 -45.50 -4.63
C TYR A 729 -2.95 -44.08 -5.14
N ARG A 730 -4.17 -43.56 -4.91
CA ARG A 730 -4.53 -42.19 -5.32
C ARG A 730 -3.70 -41.12 -4.61
N PHE A 731 -3.47 -41.25 -3.30
CA PHE A 731 -2.61 -40.30 -2.58
C PHE A 731 -1.20 -40.25 -3.17
N GLU A 732 -0.69 -41.39 -3.65
CA GLU A 732 0.63 -41.47 -4.28
C GLU A 732 0.63 -40.98 -5.74
N ALA A 733 -0.43 -41.23 -6.51
CA ALA A 733 -0.53 -40.83 -7.91
C ALA A 733 -0.87 -39.34 -8.10
N ASP A 734 -1.64 -38.75 -7.19
CA ASP A 734 -2.16 -37.38 -7.30
C ASP A 734 -1.23 -36.33 -6.66
N THR A 735 -0.07 -36.74 -6.11
CA THR A 735 0.87 -35.84 -5.43
C THR A 735 2.28 -35.92 -6.01
N LYS A 736 3.06 -34.84 -5.89
CA LYS A 736 4.39 -34.73 -6.52
C LYS A 736 5.50 -35.43 -5.73
N CYS A 737 5.29 -35.66 -4.43
CA CYS A 737 6.27 -36.32 -3.58
C CYS A 737 5.60 -37.10 -2.44
N VAL A 738 6.36 -38.01 -1.81
CA VAL A 738 5.88 -38.87 -0.72
C VAL A 738 5.40 -38.05 0.49
N HIS A 739 6.05 -36.91 0.75
CA HIS A 739 5.66 -36.00 1.82
C HIS A 739 4.23 -35.50 1.64
N ASP A 740 3.89 -34.98 0.45
CA ASP A 740 2.53 -34.52 0.11
C ASP A 740 1.52 -35.67 0.16
N ALA A 741 1.90 -36.87 -0.29
CA ALA A 741 1.03 -38.05 -0.21
C ALA A 741 0.64 -38.39 1.24
N ILE A 742 1.60 -38.33 2.15
CA ILE A 742 1.40 -38.57 3.59
C ILE A 742 0.52 -37.47 4.18
N PHE A 743 0.82 -36.20 3.88
CA PHE A 743 0.06 -35.07 4.39
C PHE A 743 -1.40 -35.13 3.93
N CYS A 744 -1.63 -35.35 2.64
CA CYS A 744 -2.98 -35.52 2.07
C CYS A 744 -3.72 -36.72 2.69
N MET A 745 -3.04 -37.82 2.98
CA MET A 745 -3.63 -38.99 3.65
C MET A 745 -4.07 -38.65 5.09
N LEU A 746 -3.23 -37.97 5.86
CA LEU A 746 -3.53 -37.56 7.24
C LEU A 746 -4.67 -36.53 7.28
N VAL A 747 -4.66 -35.52 6.41
CA VAL A 747 -5.76 -34.55 6.25
C VAL A 747 -7.06 -35.23 5.83
N SER A 748 -6.98 -36.23 4.95
CA SER A 748 -8.16 -37.01 4.56
C SER A 748 -8.69 -37.85 5.71
N TRP A 749 -7.81 -38.38 6.56
CA TRP A 749 -8.18 -39.17 7.72
C TRP A 749 -8.84 -38.34 8.81
N THR A 750 -8.29 -37.16 9.14
CA THR A 750 -8.87 -36.26 10.15
C THR A 750 -10.30 -35.83 9.78
N LYS A 751 -10.62 -35.78 8.48
CA LYS A 751 -11.95 -35.48 7.93
C LYS A 751 -12.90 -36.68 7.82
N LYS A 752 -12.39 -37.91 7.86
CA LYS A 752 -13.16 -39.15 7.55
C LYS A 752 -14.13 -39.58 8.66
N PHE A 753 -13.86 -39.21 9.92
CA PHE A 753 -14.66 -39.64 11.07
C PHE A 753 -15.05 -38.48 11.99
N LYS A 754 -16.33 -38.46 12.41
CA LYS A 754 -16.83 -37.61 13.49
C LYS A 754 -16.46 -38.23 14.84
N LYS A 755 -15.22 -38.00 15.26
CA LYS A 755 -14.65 -38.42 16.54
C LYS A 755 -14.10 -37.20 17.26
N SER A 756 -14.07 -37.22 18.59
CA SER A 756 -13.45 -36.14 19.39
C SER A 756 -11.95 -36.05 19.11
N VAL A 757 -11.32 -34.90 19.41
CA VAL A 757 -9.87 -34.73 19.21
C VAL A 757 -9.06 -35.76 19.97
N LYS A 758 -9.47 -36.09 21.20
CA LYS A 758 -8.82 -37.11 22.03
C LYS A 758 -8.94 -38.50 21.41
N GLU A 759 -10.11 -38.87 20.90
CA GLU A 759 -10.31 -40.14 20.21
C GLU A 759 -9.46 -40.24 18.92
N LYS A 760 -9.31 -39.14 18.18
CA LYS A 760 -8.43 -39.08 17.00
C LYS A 760 -6.96 -39.23 17.42
N GLN A 761 -6.48 -38.50 18.41
CA GLN A 761 -5.10 -38.64 18.91
C GLN A 761 -4.82 -40.08 19.38
N GLU A 762 -5.76 -40.70 20.09
CA GLU A 762 -5.66 -42.10 20.54
C GLU A 762 -5.65 -43.10 19.36
N ASP A 763 -6.52 -42.92 18.37
CA ASP A 763 -6.56 -43.76 17.16
C ASP A 763 -5.26 -43.66 16.36
N LEU A 764 -4.75 -42.44 16.16
CA LEU A 764 -3.52 -42.21 15.43
C LEU A 764 -2.30 -42.75 16.19
N ALA A 765 -2.22 -42.50 17.49
CA ALA A 765 -1.17 -43.07 18.34
C ALA A 765 -1.20 -44.61 18.33
N LYS A 766 -2.38 -45.21 18.37
CA LYS A 766 -2.56 -46.67 18.26
C LYS A 766 -2.12 -47.19 16.89
N ALA A 767 -2.41 -46.48 15.81
CA ALA A 767 -1.99 -46.86 14.46
C ALA A 767 -0.47 -46.70 14.25
N LEU A 768 0.14 -45.66 14.83
CA LEU A 768 1.59 -45.43 14.84
C LEU A 768 2.33 -46.50 15.64
N ARG A 769 1.81 -46.92 16.80
CA ARG A 769 2.37 -48.03 17.59
C ARG A 769 2.36 -49.36 16.83
N LYS A 770 1.38 -49.59 15.95
CA LYS A 770 1.32 -50.80 15.09
C LYS A 770 2.36 -50.84 13.97
N ILE A 771 3.04 -49.73 13.70
CA ILE A 771 4.15 -49.63 12.74
C ILE A 771 5.46 -49.27 13.44
N ASP A 772 5.58 -49.61 14.73
CA ASP A 772 6.78 -49.40 15.56
C ASP A 772 7.26 -47.95 15.68
N LYS A 773 6.37 -46.96 15.44
CA LYS A 773 6.65 -45.52 15.63
C LYS A 773 6.25 -45.07 17.03
N LEU A 774 6.91 -45.62 18.05
CA LEU A 774 6.57 -45.42 19.47
C LEU A 774 6.74 -43.96 19.94
N GLU A 775 7.87 -43.33 19.62
CA GLU A 775 8.15 -41.94 20.01
C GLU A 775 7.17 -40.94 19.38
N LEU A 776 6.81 -41.17 18.11
CA LEU A 776 5.85 -40.34 17.39
C LEU A 776 4.43 -40.51 17.97
N ALA A 777 4.06 -41.74 18.35
CA ALA A 777 2.78 -42.00 19.01
C ALA A 777 2.68 -41.28 20.37
N ASP A 778 3.76 -41.26 21.15
CA ASP A 778 3.79 -40.56 22.44
C ASP A 778 3.83 -39.03 22.27
N LYS A 779 4.41 -38.52 21.17
CA LYS A 779 4.36 -37.10 20.79
C LYS A 779 2.94 -36.68 20.39
N VAL A 780 2.23 -37.51 19.61
CA VAL A 780 0.82 -37.26 19.20
C VAL A 780 -0.12 -37.11 20.39
N LEU A 781 0.06 -37.92 21.44
CA LEU A 781 -0.75 -37.84 22.66
C LEU A 781 -0.45 -36.61 23.53
N LYS A 782 0.65 -35.90 23.27
CA LYS A 782 1.07 -34.69 23.99
C LYS A 782 0.74 -33.40 23.25
N TYR A 783 0.26 -33.46 21.99
CA TYR A 783 -0.10 -32.26 21.27
C TYR A 783 -1.25 -31.54 21.99
N PRO A 784 -1.14 -30.22 22.20
CA PRO A 784 -2.19 -29.47 22.86
C PRO A 784 -3.46 -29.55 22.03
N SER A 785 -4.58 -29.79 22.70
CA SER A 785 -5.91 -29.49 22.20
C SER A 785 -5.96 -27.99 21.93
N SER A 786 -5.74 -27.54 20.69
CA SER A 786 -5.78 -26.12 20.35
C SER A 786 -7.22 -25.61 20.49
N PRO A 787 -7.49 -24.61 21.34
CA PRO A 787 -8.84 -24.07 21.59
C PRO A 787 -9.57 -23.67 20.32
#